data_AF-A0A554L9Z2-F1
#
_entry.id   AF-A0A554L9Z2-F1
#
_cell.length_a   1.000
_cell.length_b   1.000
_cell.length_c   1.000
_cell.angle_alpha   90.00
_cell.angle_beta   90.00
_cell.angle_gamma   90.00
#
_symmetry.space_group_name_H-M   'P 1'
#
loop_
_entity.id
_entity.type
_entity.pdbx_description
1 polymer ?
#
loop_
_entity_poly.entity_id
_entity_poly.type
_entity_poly.pdbx_seq_one_letter_code
_entity_poly.pdbx_strand_id
1 'polypeptide(L)'
;MSNSITKKLTSVLLSATTVVWLTGSSLLAPVAFAQSTDLQAQINALLAQIAALQAQLASGSSSSAPSYNYTRNLTVGSRGADVTALQNFLISKGHLKIASATEYFGSLTKAALAAYQASVGISPAVGYFGPITRAKVASVGAAPSPTPSPAPGPVVGGSGLSVSLASDQPASGLFGESFASRPFTKLVLTASSDGDITVASLSVERTGQGNDAAFSGVVGLDENGIRMGDTKTFGSDHKLKLTDKFVVKAGQSRTITLSGDSDADQNDYNGQLVSLSLVGVDAGSANVNAGFPLVGNYMTVNSTLTIGSMTLERGALDPGTAATKEIGTAGYIFAGLKLTAGANEDILVKSIRWNQGGSAAASDLGNLKTYLDGVMYDTTVSTDGKYYTAIFGTGITIAKGLNKEVYIKGDVLSGSNRGVDFDLYRYADIKATGMTYGYDVLPTATDSADSSTDDDGTLQNTQPNYDAYEVTIGAGSLSVEKATSVGSQNIAENLADQVLGGFVADVKGEDVTVAAMNFDASTIEAAGTGGTIDSNDLTNVTLVDENGKVVAGPVDGQVGGNNAFRFSDTVTFKVGRHTYTLKGKIGTDFAQNDQFAASTTPSSDWTTVKGTNSSQTITPSGGTVTLSTMTIKTGALVLTISTDTASSSPNQNVVKGTGAYQFAKYILDASESGEDLRITSMQLDLTTSYPANTADELTNCQLKDGATALNTGTNIVNPSNDDAAGVDKTFTFDTSLVVPKGTAKTLALVCNLTAGGTVEYVGWGAGGLTTAANQAVVTGVTSGTSVAETVTTDLGRTIVAQTGGTLTLALDSSSPSLKLIQAGATDQTLSVLRFNASYEDVRLDLLGLQLATTSAANDQANASNSPSDLTKVTLWDGATKVGEVTFTGDYATATLSNFVIPKDGQKLLTIKADISPMNTTLSQAVPGHLINVDYNAAWGDAPDDDANEGAQGGKAIGISSGTTVYTAGVDTASNGARIVKAMPTLSKLATSGKFTNTSDQTLYRFKIDAPAGTNGVSLYKMTFNVSTSTTAVTNYETEDAGVFRVTNLRLYCYSDAGFSQGSCGNSSGLLNQFGLAIADGTNVDFEDVVSNADPDVDVAVLFNPTASSGATAEAIRISAGETRWFELKADVTGASSTPNISTKILGDAGWNAVHCDVAASENVVSACDYSPSPNVGQAQAGRFTATAALIDAVSAGTFTATTEATIVAGDDDNFIWSDNATNSTQGIASDDWFTGFLLPGVPSVSTSAEVLTF
;
A
#
# COMPACT_ATOMS: atom_id res chain seq x y z
N MET A 1 -55.02 27.24 -25.09
CA MET A 1 -55.14 27.16 -26.56
C MET A 1 -55.32 25.68 -26.93
N SER A 2 -56.39 25.34 -27.66
CA SER A 2 -56.34 24.70 -28.99
C SER A 2 -55.49 23.40 -29.06
N ASN A 3 -56.07 22.20 -28.86
CA ASN A 3 -56.76 21.34 -29.86
C ASN A 3 -55.83 20.20 -30.37
N SER A 4 -56.27 18.98 -30.70
CA SER A 4 -57.55 18.27 -30.45
C SER A 4 -57.51 16.78 -30.88
N ILE A 5 -58.04 15.86 -30.06
CA ILE A 5 -59.11 14.86 -30.37
C ILE A 5 -59.00 14.08 -31.72
N THR A 6 -58.92 12.75 -31.81
CA THR A 6 -59.79 11.62 -31.32
C THR A 6 -58.94 10.31 -31.24
N LYS A 7 -59.36 9.04 -31.12
CA LYS A 7 -60.63 8.22 -31.13
C LYS A 7 -60.47 7.09 -30.06
N LYS A 8 -61.49 6.58 -29.35
CA LYS A 8 -62.58 5.63 -29.70
C LYS A 8 -62.07 4.26 -30.24
N LEU A 9 -62.48 3.09 -29.73
CA LEU A 9 -63.45 2.68 -28.68
C LEU A 9 -63.01 1.26 -28.17
N THR A 10 -63.49 0.58 -27.12
CA THR A 10 -64.74 0.60 -26.29
C THR A 10 -64.46 0.05 -24.87
N SER A 11 -65.47 -0.04 -24.00
CA SER A 11 -65.42 -0.57 -22.62
C SER A 11 -66.64 -1.45 -22.29
N VAL A 12 -66.55 -2.29 -21.24
CA VAL A 12 -67.60 -2.63 -20.23
C VAL A 12 -66.95 -3.57 -19.17
N LEU A 13 -66.90 -3.31 -17.85
CA LEU A 13 -67.90 -3.05 -16.78
C LEU A 13 -68.56 -4.33 -16.20
N LEU A 14 -68.12 -4.77 -15.01
CA LEU A 14 -68.98 -5.07 -13.84
C LEU A 14 -68.15 -5.23 -12.55
N SER A 15 -68.82 -5.23 -11.39
CA SER A 15 -68.24 -5.25 -10.04
C SER A 15 -69.20 -5.95 -9.03
N ALA A 16 -68.85 -5.95 -7.72
CA ALA A 16 -69.64 -6.41 -6.56
C ALA A 16 -69.62 -7.94 -6.26
N THR A 17 -69.71 -8.45 -5.02
CA THR A 17 -69.72 -7.80 -3.68
C THR A 17 -69.30 -8.73 -2.52
N THR A 18 -68.97 -8.07 -1.40
CA THR A 18 -68.69 -8.47 -0.01
C THR A 18 -69.63 -9.44 0.74
N VAL A 19 -69.02 -10.24 1.65
CA VAL A 19 -69.40 -10.50 3.08
C VAL A 19 -70.74 -11.21 3.43
N VAL A 20 -70.68 -12.20 4.35
CA VAL A 20 -71.50 -12.34 5.60
C VAL A 20 -71.04 -13.55 6.45
N TRP A 21 -71.34 -13.53 7.75
CA TRP A 21 -70.93 -14.44 8.83
C TRP A 21 -72.00 -15.51 9.20
N LEU A 22 -71.69 -16.29 10.27
CA LEU A 22 -72.58 -16.95 11.26
C LEU A 22 -73.12 -18.39 11.01
N THR A 23 -72.66 -19.30 11.89
CA THR A 23 -73.40 -20.33 12.68
C THR A 23 -74.38 -21.33 12.02
N GLY A 24 -74.41 -22.58 12.52
CA GLY A 24 -75.62 -23.41 12.40
C GLY A 24 -75.43 -24.92 12.57
N SER A 25 -75.47 -25.41 13.82
CA SER A 25 -75.37 -26.81 14.20
C SER A 25 -76.33 -27.80 13.49
N SER A 26 -75.81 -29.01 13.24
CA SER A 26 -76.46 -30.32 13.46
C SER A 26 -77.26 -31.05 12.37
N LEU A 27 -77.08 -32.39 12.42
CA LEU A 27 -78.01 -33.49 12.08
C LEU A 27 -78.20 -33.99 10.63
N LEU A 28 -77.90 -35.30 10.52
CA LEU A 28 -78.47 -36.34 9.64
C LEU A 28 -78.03 -36.43 8.16
N ALA A 29 -77.50 -37.61 7.84
CA ALA A 29 -77.44 -38.22 6.51
C ALA A 29 -78.57 -39.28 6.40
N PRO A 30 -78.67 -40.12 5.33
CA PRO A 30 -78.09 -40.01 3.99
C PRO A 30 -79.14 -40.17 2.86
N VAL A 31 -78.82 -39.73 1.64
CA VAL A 31 -79.33 -40.37 0.40
C VAL A 31 -78.37 -40.13 -0.75
N ALA A 32 -78.15 -41.17 -1.56
CA ALA A 32 -77.39 -41.07 -2.81
C ALA A 32 -78.33 -40.86 -3.99
N PHE A 33 -77.91 -40.04 -4.95
CA PHE A 33 -78.35 -40.11 -6.34
C PHE A 33 -77.13 -40.10 -7.25
N ALA A 34 -77.18 -40.88 -8.33
CA ALA A 34 -76.03 -41.18 -9.16
C ALA A 34 -76.00 -40.39 -10.47
N GLN A 35 -74.82 -40.39 -11.09
CA GLN A 35 -74.52 -39.98 -12.47
C GLN A 35 -74.73 -38.50 -12.88
N SER A 36 -73.60 -37.82 -13.06
CA SER A 36 -73.34 -36.99 -14.25
C SER A 36 -71.90 -37.19 -14.74
N THR A 37 -71.53 -38.46 -14.98
CA THR A 37 -70.17 -38.87 -15.42
C THR A 37 -69.70 -38.19 -16.71
N ASP A 38 -70.64 -37.71 -17.53
CA ASP A 38 -70.40 -36.96 -18.75
C ASP A 38 -69.68 -35.62 -18.49
N LEU A 39 -70.03 -34.89 -17.42
CA LEU A 39 -69.40 -33.60 -17.13
C LEU A 39 -67.91 -33.75 -16.77
N GLN A 40 -67.55 -34.79 -16.01
CA GLN A 40 -66.15 -35.10 -15.72
C GLN A 40 -65.42 -35.63 -16.96
N ALA A 41 -66.08 -36.37 -17.85
CA ALA A 41 -65.51 -36.80 -19.12
C ALA A 41 -65.23 -35.60 -20.04
N GLN A 42 -66.14 -34.61 -20.10
CA GLN A 42 -65.97 -33.37 -20.86
C GLN A 42 -64.87 -32.48 -20.26
N ILE A 43 -64.78 -32.36 -18.94
CA ILE A 43 -63.67 -31.68 -18.25
C ILE A 43 -62.34 -32.37 -18.57
N ASN A 44 -62.27 -33.70 -18.49
CA ASN A 44 -61.04 -34.45 -18.81
C ASN A 44 -60.68 -34.35 -20.30
N ALA A 45 -61.67 -34.30 -21.21
CA ALA A 45 -61.45 -34.08 -22.63
C ALA A 45 -60.94 -32.66 -22.91
N LEU A 46 -61.51 -31.63 -22.28
CA LEU A 46 -61.04 -30.25 -22.37
C LEU A 46 -59.64 -30.08 -21.77
N LEU A 47 -59.33 -30.74 -20.64
CA LEU A 47 -57.99 -30.76 -20.06
C LEU A 47 -56.99 -31.48 -20.98
N ALA A 48 -57.37 -32.59 -21.61
CA ALA A 48 -56.54 -33.26 -22.62
C ALA A 48 -56.35 -32.39 -23.88
N GLN A 49 -57.35 -31.61 -24.27
CA GLN A 49 -57.28 -30.69 -25.41
C GLN A 49 -56.43 -29.46 -25.08
N ILE A 50 -56.48 -28.95 -23.83
CA ILE A 50 -55.58 -27.92 -23.31
C ILE A 50 -54.15 -28.46 -23.22
N ALA A 51 -53.93 -29.67 -22.72
CA ALA A 51 -52.60 -30.31 -22.69
C ALA A 51 -52.05 -30.53 -24.12
N ALA A 52 -52.89 -30.93 -25.07
CA ALA A 52 -52.50 -31.05 -26.48
C ALA A 52 -52.18 -29.68 -27.12
N LEU A 53 -52.97 -28.63 -26.83
CA LEU A 53 -52.69 -27.27 -27.30
C LEU A 53 -51.47 -26.66 -26.62
N GLN A 54 -51.20 -26.97 -25.35
CA GLN A 54 -49.97 -26.62 -24.65
C GLN A 54 -48.76 -27.37 -25.24
N ALA A 55 -48.91 -28.64 -25.61
CA ALA A 55 -47.88 -29.39 -26.33
C ALA A 55 -47.65 -28.85 -27.77
N GLN A 56 -48.69 -28.35 -28.44
CA GLN A 56 -48.57 -27.67 -29.74
C GLN A 56 -47.93 -26.27 -29.61
N LEU A 57 -48.18 -25.53 -28.52
CA LEU A 57 -47.44 -24.31 -28.21
C LEU A 57 -45.98 -24.61 -27.84
N ALA A 58 -45.71 -25.68 -27.08
CA ALA A 58 -44.36 -26.10 -26.70
C ALA A 58 -43.53 -26.70 -27.86
N SER A 59 -44.19 -27.15 -28.93
CA SER A 59 -43.56 -27.52 -30.20
C SER A 59 -43.58 -26.40 -31.26
N GLY A 60 -44.18 -25.24 -30.92
CA GLY A 60 -44.09 -24.00 -31.69
C GLY A 60 -42.81 -23.23 -31.35
N SER A 61 -41.79 -23.33 -32.21
CA SER A 61 -40.59 -22.48 -32.19
C SER A 61 -39.61 -22.66 -31.02
N SER A 62 -39.33 -23.90 -30.62
CA SER A 62 -38.01 -24.25 -30.06
C SER A 62 -37.03 -24.53 -31.22
N SER A 63 -36.57 -23.48 -31.90
CA SER A 63 -35.53 -23.62 -32.92
C SER A 63 -34.23 -24.09 -32.26
N SER A 64 -33.86 -25.35 -32.48
CA SER A 64 -32.54 -25.85 -32.11
C SER A 64 -31.48 -24.96 -32.78
N ALA A 65 -30.64 -24.33 -31.97
CA ALA A 65 -29.59 -23.47 -32.50
C ALA A 65 -28.67 -24.33 -33.38
N PRO A 66 -28.52 -24.03 -34.69
CA PRO A 66 -27.67 -24.83 -35.55
C PRO A 66 -26.24 -24.80 -35.00
N SER A 67 -25.58 -25.95 -35.01
CA SER A 67 -24.17 -26.09 -34.61
C SER A 67 -23.29 -25.33 -35.60
N TYR A 68 -23.12 -24.03 -35.36
CA TYR A 68 -22.51 -23.11 -36.31
C TYR A 68 -21.06 -23.52 -36.58
N ASN A 69 -20.76 -23.88 -37.83
CA ASN A 69 -19.42 -24.27 -38.23
C ASN A 69 -18.56 -23.02 -38.44
N TYR A 70 -17.81 -22.65 -37.40
CA TYR A 70 -16.92 -21.50 -37.40
C TYR A 70 -15.68 -21.75 -38.27
N THR A 71 -15.74 -21.37 -39.55
CA THR A 71 -14.64 -21.60 -40.52
C THR A 71 -13.47 -20.61 -40.41
N ARG A 72 -13.61 -19.50 -39.67
CA ARG A 72 -12.56 -18.47 -39.47
C ARG A 72 -12.34 -18.07 -38.01
N ASN A 73 -11.29 -17.30 -37.75
CA ASN A 73 -11.08 -16.64 -36.46
C ASN A 73 -11.99 -15.39 -36.35
N LEU A 74 -12.45 -15.04 -35.14
CA LEU A 74 -13.20 -13.79 -34.89
C LEU A 74 -12.48 -12.93 -33.85
N THR A 75 -12.50 -11.62 -34.08
CA THR A 75 -11.85 -10.59 -33.24
C THR A 75 -12.62 -9.26 -33.34
N VAL A 76 -12.27 -8.26 -32.51
CA VAL A 76 -12.89 -6.93 -32.56
C VAL A 76 -12.86 -6.35 -33.97
N GLY A 77 -14.00 -5.87 -34.45
CA GLY A 77 -14.19 -5.40 -35.83
C GLY A 77 -14.83 -6.45 -36.76
N SER A 78 -14.87 -7.73 -36.37
CA SER A 78 -15.53 -8.78 -37.17
C SER A 78 -17.03 -8.53 -37.31
N ARG A 79 -17.58 -8.88 -38.47
CA ARG A 79 -19.02 -8.84 -38.77
C ARG A 79 -19.50 -10.11 -39.45
N GLY A 80 -20.77 -10.46 -39.27
CA GLY A 80 -21.48 -11.53 -40.01
C GLY A 80 -22.11 -12.60 -39.12
N ALA A 81 -22.76 -13.58 -39.74
CA ALA A 81 -23.56 -14.62 -39.08
C ALA A 81 -22.76 -15.47 -38.06
N ASP A 82 -21.44 -15.59 -38.22
CA ASP A 82 -20.55 -16.24 -37.25
C ASP A 82 -20.34 -15.40 -35.98
N VAL A 83 -20.28 -14.07 -36.10
CA VAL A 83 -20.34 -13.18 -34.95
C VAL A 83 -21.72 -13.26 -34.27
N THR A 84 -22.79 -13.30 -35.06
CA THR A 84 -24.17 -13.47 -34.55
C THR A 84 -24.32 -14.79 -33.78
N ALA A 85 -23.79 -15.90 -34.31
CA ALA A 85 -23.75 -17.20 -33.64
C ALA A 85 -22.91 -17.19 -32.37
N LEU A 86 -21.73 -16.56 -32.39
CA LEU A 86 -20.87 -16.43 -31.20
C LEU A 86 -21.52 -15.57 -30.12
N GLN A 87 -22.19 -14.48 -30.49
CA GLN A 87 -22.94 -13.66 -29.55
C GLN A 87 -24.10 -14.44 -28.93
N ASN A 88 -24.90 -15.17 -29.71
CA ASN A 88 -25.96 -16.05 -29.20
C ASN A 88 -25.41 -17.17 -28.28
N PHE A 89 -24.25 -17.73 -28.60
CA PHE A 89 -23.56 -18.68 -27.72
C PHE A 89 -23.15 -18.02 -26.38
N LEU A 90 -22.55 -16.83 -26.40
CA LEU A 90 -22.14 -16.12 -25.18
C LEU A 90 -23.34 -15.61 -24.36
N ILE A 91 -24.47 -15.28 -25.01
CA ILE A 91 -25.75 -14.95 -24.34
C ILE A 91 -26.31 -16.21 -23.65
N SER A 92 -26.40 -17.35 -24.34
CA SER A 92 -26.91 -18.61 -23.76
C SER A 92 -26.00 -19.23 -22.69
N LYS A 93 -24.72 -18.84 -22.64
CA LYS A 93 -23.80 -19.14 -21.53
C LYS A 93 -23.72 -18.01 -20.48
N GLY A 94 -24.60 -17.00 -20.53
CA GLY A 94 -24.70 -15.91 -19.54
C GLY A 94 -23.56 -14.89 -19.53
N HIS A 95 -22.53 -15.07 -20.36
CA HIS A 95 -21.34 -14.20 -20.40
C HIS A 95 -21.56 -12.88 -21.15
N LEU A 96 -22.52 -12.81 -22.09
CA LEU A 96 -22.84 -11.60 -22.86
C LEU A 96 -24.25 -11.10 -22.54
N LYS A 97 -24.37 -9.97 -21.86
CA LYS A 97 -25.65 -9.34 -21.46
C LYS A 97 -26.07 -8.26 -22.46
N ILE A 98 -26.68 -8.67 -23.58
CA ILE A 98 -27.33 -7.78 -24.57
C ILE A 98 -28.69 -8.37 -24.98
N ALA A 99 -29.64 -7.53 -25.36
CA ALA A 99 -31.02 -7.95 -25.64
C ALA A 99 -31.16 -8.88 -26.87
N SER A 100 -30.25 -8.75 -27.84
CA SER A 100 -30.12 -9.63 -29.01
C SER A 100 -28.73 -9.50 -29.61
N ALA A 101 -28.29 -10.48 -30.40
CA ALA A 101 -27.05 -10.38 -31.16
C ALA A 101 -27.12 -9.25 -32.20
N THR A 102 -25.98 -8.55 -32.38
CA THR A 102 -25.84 -7.31 -33.17
C THR A 102 -24.97 -7.46 -34.40
N GLU A 103 -24.59 -8.71 -34.73
CA GLU A 103 -23.70 -9.10 -35.84
C GLU A 103 -22.29 -8.49 -35.82
N TYR A 104 -21.95 -7.68 -34.81
CA TYR A 104 -20.71 -6.92 -34.73
C TYR A 104 -19.90 -7.24 -33.46
N PHE A 105 -18.65 -7.68 -33.66
CA PHE A 105 -17.75 -8.03 -32.57
C PHE A 105 -17.17 -6.75 -31.97
N GLY A 106 -17.89 -6.19 -31.01
CA GLY A 106 -17.46 -5.01 -30.24
C GLY A 106 -16.66 -5.34 -28.98
N SER A 107 -16.39 -4.32 -28.17
CA SER A 107 -15.75 -4.43 -26.85
C SER A 107 -16.50 -5.37 -25.91
N LEU A 108 -17.83 -5.29 -25.87
CA LEU A 108 -18.68 -6.17 -25.05
C LEU A 108 -18.53 -7.65 -25.44
N THR A 109 -18.48 -7.96 -26.75
CA THR A 109 -18.26 -9.34 -27.23
C THR A 109 -16.84 -9.82 -26.91
N LYS A 110 -15.83 -8.94 -26.96
CA LYS A 110 -14.47 -9.27 -26.50
C LYS A 110 -14.43 -9.61 -25.01
N ALA A 111 -15.05 -8.78 -24.17
CA ALA A 111 -15.09 -8.97 -22.71
C ALA A 111 -15.85 -10.24 -22.32
N ALA A 112 -17.02 -10.48 -22.93
CA ALA A 112 -17.79 -11.72 -22.73
C ALA A 112 -17.01 -12.97 -23.17
N LEU A 113 -16.28 -12.89 -24.30
CA LEU A 113 -15.45 -14.01 -24.75
C LEU A 113 -14.24 -14.25 -23.85
N ALA A 114 -13.62 -13.20 -23.32
CA ALA A 114 -12.54 -13.32 -22.34
C ALA A 114 -13.04 -14.00 -21.05
N ALA A 115 -14.21 -13.60 -20.54
CA ALA A 115 -14.84 -14.23 -19.38
C ALA A 115 -15.17 -15.72 -19.63
N TYR A 116 -15.69 -16.06 -20.82
CA TYR A 116 -15.90 -17.46 -21.22
C TYR A 116 -14.58 -18.24 -21.36
N GLN A 117 -13.53 -17.65 -21.94
CA GLN A 117 -12.23 -18.29 -22.07
C GLN A 117 -11.63 -18.63 -20.71
N ALA A 118 -11.71 -17.70 -19.75
CA ALA A 118 -11.30 -17.93 -18.37
C ALA A 118 -12.12 -19.06 -17.71
N SER A 119 -13.46 -19.04 -17.82
CA SER A 119 -14.33 -20.03 -17.19
C SER A 119 -14.17 -21.47 -17.73
N VAL A 120 -13.61 -21.64 -18.93
CA VAL A 120 -13.33 -22.97 -19.53
C VAL A 120 -11.85 -23.34 -19.64
N GLY A 121 -10.97 -22.60 -18.94
CA GLY A 121 -9.54 -22.91 -18.79
C GLY A 121 -8.66 -22.57 -19.99
N ILE A 122 -9.08 -21.65 -20.88
CA ILE A 122 -8.28 -21.21 -22.02
C ILE A 122 -7.41 -20.02 -21.62
N SER A 123 -6.08 -20.23 -21.62
CA SER A 123 -5.09 -19.19 -21.36
C SER A 123 -4.26 -18.88 -22.61
N PRO A 124 -3.92 -17.60 -22.90
CA PRO A 124 -4.40 -16.40 -22.21
C PRO A 124 -5.82 -16.02 -22.66
N ALA A 125 -6.69 -15.66 -21.71
CA ALA A 125 -8.11 -15.36 -21.94
C ALA A 125 -8.35 -13.95 -22.55
N VAL A 126 -7.79 -13.69 -23.73
CA VAL A 126 -7.71 -12.33 -24.33
C VAL A 126 -8.94 -11.88 -25.11
N GLY A 127 -10.02 -12.68 -25.15
CA GLY A 127 -11.25 -12.36 -25.88
C GLY A 127 -11.11 -12.48 -27.40
N TYR A 128 -10.23 -13.37 -27.88
CA TYR A 128 -9.99 -13.64 -29.31
C TYR A 128 -10.48 -15.05 -29.68
N PHE A 129 -11.37 -15.16 -30.67
CA PHE A 129 -11.97 -16.44 -31.07
C PHE A 129 -11.07 -17.19 -32.05
N GLY A 130 -9.92 -17.65 -31.55
CA GLY A 130 -8.92 -18.42 -32.29
C GLY A 130 -9.22 -19.93 -32.32
N PRO A 131 -8.30 -20.74 -32.90
CA PRO A 131 -8.50 -22.18 -33.10
C PRO A 131 -8.78 -22.96 -31.81
N ILE A 132 -8.11 -22.62 -30.70
CA ILE A 132 -8.31 -23.26 -29.38
C ILE A 132 -9.75 -23.07 -28.89
N THR A 133 -10.27 -21.84 -28.98
CA THR A 133 -11.64 -21.52 -28.55
C THR A 133 -12.68 -22.09 -29.50
N ARG A 134 -12.40 -22.16 -30.81
CA ARG A 134 -13.23 -22.92 -31.76
C ARG A 134 -13.33 -24.40 -31.38
N ALA A 135 -12.20 -25.06 -31.11
CA ALA A 135 -12.18 -26.46 -30.72
C ALA A 135 -12.99 -26.71 -29.44
N LYS A 136 -12.83 -25.83 -28.43
CA LYS A 136 -13.59 -25.92 -27.17
C LYS A 136 -15.09 -25.68 -27.37
N VAL A 137 -15.50 -24.70 -28.18
CA VAL A 137 -16.92 -24.47 -28.49
C VAL A 137 -17.51 -25.61 -29.32
N ALA A 138 -16.74 -26.17 -30.27
CA ALA A 138 -17.15 -27.37 -31.02
C ALA A 138 -17.34 -28.58 -30.09
N SER A 139 -16.44 -28.81 -29.11
CA SER A 139 -16.61 -29.89 -28.12
C SER A 139 -17.81 -29.71 -27.18
N VAL A 140 -18.31 -28.48 -27.01
CA VAL A 140 -19.55 -28.21 -26.25
C VAL A 140 -20.80 -28.32 -27.14
N GLY A 141 -20.65 -28.32 -28.47
CA GLY A 141 -21.73 -28.51 -29.44
C GLY A 141 -21.82 -29.92 -30.05
N ALA A 142 -20.92 -30.85 -29.67
CA ALA A 142 -20.79 -32.18 -30.26
C ALA A 142 -21.01 -33.30 -29.24
N ALA A 143 -22.20 -33.36 -28.65
CA ALA A 143 -22.68 -34.59 -28.03
C ALA A 143 -23.12 -35.58 -29.14
N PRO A 144 -22.72 -36.87 -29.08
CA PRO A 144 -23.33 -37.88 -29.95
C PRO A 144 -24.80 -38.02 -29.56
N SER A 145 -25.71 -37.64 -30.46
CA SER A 145 -27.15 -37.80 -30.21
C SER A 145 -27.47 -39.30 -30.14
N PRO A 146 -28.07 -39.81 -29.05
CA PRO A 146 -28.68 -41.13 -29.09
C PRO A 146 -29.87 -41.08 -30.04
N THR A 147 -29.79 -41.81 -31.14
CA THR A 147 -30.98 -42.09 -31.97
C THR A 147 -31.99 -42.82 -31.07
N PRO A 148 -33.24 -42.37 -30.97
CA PRO A 148 -34.23 -43.06 -30.14
C PRO A 148 -34.42 -44.48 -30.67
N SER A 149 -34.18 -45.48 -29.81
CA SER A 149 -34.57 -46.85 -30.11
C SER A 149 -36.08 -46.86 -30.37
N PRO A 150 -36.56 -47.48 -31.46
CA PRO A 150 -37.95 -47.89 -31.55
C PRO A 150 -38.32 -48.76 -30.34
N ALA A 151 -39.61 -48.77 -29.98
CA ALA A 151 -40.14 -49.80 -29.10
C ALA A 151 -39.87 -51.19 -29.72
N PRO A 152 -39.67 -52.25 -28.91
CA PRO A 152 -39.31 -53.56 -29.41
C PRO A 152 -40.45 -54.25 -30.17
N GLY A 153 -40.53 -53.94 -31.48
CA GLY A 153 -40.90 -54.95 -32.46
C GLY A 153 -39.85 -56.09 -32.46
N PRO A 154 -40.17 -57.26 -33.02
CA PRO A 154 -39.26 -58.41 -33.00
C PRO A 154 -37.93 -58.03 -33.68
N VAL A 155 -36.83 -58.15 -32.94
CA VAL A 155 -35.49 -57.93 -33.47
C VAL A 155 -35.23 -58.97 -34.55
N VAL A 156 -35.14 -58.54 -35.80
CA VAL A 156 -34.63 -59.37 -36.89
C VAL A 156 -33.12 -59.48 -36.66
N GLY A 157 -32.70 -60.54 -35.98
CA GLY A 157 -31.28 -60.86 -35.79
C GLY A 157 -30.60 -61.05 -37.15
N GLY A 158 -29.31 -60.69 -37.24
CA GLY A 158 -28.55 -60.78 -38.50
C GLY A 158 -28.64 -62.17 -39.12
N SER A 159 -28.91 -62.26 -40.42
CA SER A 159 -29.33 -63.52 -41.05
C SER A 159 -28.25 -64.59 -41.12
N GLY A 160 -26.97 -64.23 -41.00
CA GLY A 160 -25.85 -65.18 -41.02
C GLY A 160 -24.62 -64.77 -40.21
N LEU A 161 -24.05 -65.73 -39.50
CA LEU A 161 -22.79 -65.60 -38.76
C LEU A 161 -21.74 -66.50 -39.42
N SER A 162 -20.71 -65.93 -40.05
CA SER A 162 -19.58 -66.74 -40.54
C SER A 162 -18.56 -66.94 -39.43
N VAL A 163 -18.05 -68.16 -39.29
CA VAL A 163 -17.02 -68.51 -38.31
C VAL A 163 -15.88 -69.29 -38.97
N SER A 164 -14.66 -68.79 -38.79
CA SER A 164 -13.44 -69.44 -39.29
C SER A 164 -12.34 -69.44 -38.23
N LEU A 165 -11.29 -70.24 -38.47
CA LEU A 165 -10.01 -70.02 -37.80
C LEU A 165 -9.47 -68.63 -38.18
N ALA A 166 -8.84 -67.95 -37.23
CA ALA A 166 -8.01 -66.77 -37.46
C ALA A 166 -6.71 -67.14 -38.19
N SER A 167 -6.13 -66.20 -38.94
CA SER A 167 -4.85 -66.41 -39.63
C SER A 167 -3.66 -66.55 -38.69
N ASP A 168 -3.78 -66.04 -37.46
CA ASP A 168 -2.76 -66.04 -36.41
C ASP A 168 -3.11 -67.05 -35.30
N GLN A 169 -3.21 -68.33 -35.67
CA GLN A 169 -3.44 -69.41 -34.69
C GLN A 169 -2.36 -69.45 -33.59
N PRO A 170 -2.71 -69.82 -32.35
CA PRO A 170 -1.74 -70.05 -31.29
C PRO A 170 -0.73 -71.11 -31.72
N ALA A 171 0.57 -70.82 -31.57
CA ALA A 171 1.61 -71.78 -31.93
C ALA A 171 1.64 -72.96 -30.95
N SER A 172 1.86 -74.18 -31.48
CA SER A 172 2.14 -75.37 -30.69
C SER A 172 3.26 -75.11 -29.69
N GLY A 173 3.05 -75.55 -28.45
CA GLY A 173 3.95 -75.36 -27.32
C GLY A 173 3.51 -76.22 -26.15
N LEU A 174 3.90 -75.83 -24.93
CA LEU A 174 3.58 -76.60 -23.74
C LEU A 174 2.22 -76.23 -23.15
N PHE A 175 1.63 -77.20 -22.45
CA PHE A 175 0.53 -77.04 -21.51
C PHE A 175 1.04 -77.63 -20.18
N GLY A 176 1.61 -76.78 -19.33
CA GLY A 176 2.29 -77.18 -18.10
C GLY A 176 1.36 -77.24 -16.89
N GLU A 177 1.93 -77.45 -15.71
CA GLU A 177 1.22 -77.44 -14.43
C GLU A 177 0.77 -76.03 -14.03
N SER A 178 -0.47 -75.91 -13.53
CA SER A 178 -1.10 -74.63 -13.14
C SER A 178 -1.09 -73.52 -14.21
N PHE A 179 -1.04 -73.88 -15.50
CA PHE A 179 -1.13 -72.94 -16.62
C PHE A 179 -2.55 -72.36 -16.72
N ALA A 180 -2.64 -71.03 -16.75
CA ALA A 180 -3.91 -70.34 -16.91
C ALA A 180 -4.16 -69.94 -18.37
N SER A 181 -5.38 -70.15 -18.84
CA SER A 181 -5.92 -69.59 -20.09
C SER A 181 -5.05 -69.84 -21.34
N ARG A 182 -4.30 -70.95 -21.37
CA ARG A 182 -3.41 -71.32 -22.47
C ARG A 182 -4.22 -71.38 -23.79
N PRO A 183 -3.93 -70.53 -24.79
CA PRO A 183 -4.74 -70.45 -25.99
C PRO A 183 -4.43 -71.60 -26.96
N PHE A 184 -5.48 -72.29 -27.43
CA PHE A 184 -5.39 -73.41 -28.36
C PHE A 184 -5.89 -73.07 -29.77
N THR A 185 -7.05 -72.41 -29.85
CA THR A 185 -7.77 -72.21 -31.12
C THR A 185 -8.33 -70.80 -31.18
N LYS A 186 -7.90 -70.01 -32.17
CA LYS A 186 -8.33 -68.62 -32.34
C LYS A 186 -9.37 -68.51 -33.44
N LEU A 187 -10.52 -67.91 -33.17
CA LEU A 187 -11.70 -67.88 -34.01
C LEU A 187 -12.01 -66.46 -34.45
N VAL A 188 -12.37 -66.27 -35.71
CA VAL A 188 -12.98 -65.02 -36.20
C VAL A 188 -14.45 -65.29 -36.46
N LEU A 189 -15.32 -64.53 -35.80
CA LEU A 189 -16.77 -64.58 -35.97
C LEU A 189 -17.23 -63.26 -36.59
N THR A 190 -17.88 -63.30 -37.76
CA THR A 190 -18.31 -62.11 -38.49
C THR A 190 -19.81 -62.16 -38.73
N ALA A 191 -20.53 -61.13 -38.27
CA ALA A 191 -21.96 -61.01 -38.50
C ALA A 191 -22.25 -60.37 -39.86
N SER A 192 -23.34 -60.79 -40.51
CA SER A 192 -23.88 -60.13 -41.68
C SER A 192 -24.25 -58.66 -41.38
N SER A 193 -24.27 -57.81 -42.41
CA SER A 193 -24.47 -56.36 -42.27
C SER A 193 -25.95 -55.94 -42.08
N ASP A 194 -26.83 -56.89 -41.82
CA ASP A 194 -28.28 -56.74 -41.71
C ASP A 194 -28.79 -56.70 -40.26
N GLY A 195 -27.99 -57.17 -39.29
CA GLY A 195 -28.33 -57.09 -37.87
C GLY A 195 -27.20 -57.54 -36.95
N ASP A 196 -27.25 -57.10 -35.69
CA ASP A 196 -26.40 -57.65 -34.63
C ASP A 196 -26.73 -59.13 -34.40
N ILE A 197 -25.73 -59.93 -34.05
CA ILE A 197 -25.90 -61.35 -33.74
C ILE A 197 -25.38 -61.63 -32.32
N THR A 198 -26.26 -62.11 -31.45
CA THR A 198 -25.90 -62.59 -30.12
C THR A 198 -25.53 -64.06 -30.21
N VAL A 199 -24.26 -64.38 -29.96
CA VAL A 199 -23.82 -65.74 -29.68
C VAL A 199 -24.22 -66.07 -28.24
N ALA A 200 -24.98 -67.16 -28.07
CA ALA A 200 -25.49 -67.63 -26.79
C ALA A 200 -24.65 -68.76 -26.18
N SER A 201 -23.94 -69.55 -27.00
CA SER A 201 -22.89 -70.46 -26.52
C SER A 201 -21.92 -70.91 -27.62
N LEU A 202 -20.70 -71.27 -27.22
CA LEU A 202 -19.71 -71.97 -28.04
C LEU A 202 -19.60 -73.42 -27.55
N SER A 203 -19.82 -74.40 -28.44
CA SER A 203 -19.67 -75.83 -28.12
C SER A 203 -18.26 -76.28 -28.50
N VAL A 204 -17.51 -76.79 -27.52
CA VAL A 204 -16.08 -77.13 -27.65
C VAL A 204 -15.89 -78.63 -27.38
N GLU A 205 -14.99 -79.26 -28.13
CA GLU A 205 -14.60 -80.67 -27.99
C GLU A 205 -13.08 -80.76 -27.79
N ARG A 206 -12.62 -81.52 -26.78
CA ARG A 206 -11.19 -81.83 -26.66
C ARG A 206 -10.81 -82.85 -27.73
N THR A 207 -9.78 -82.51 -28.51
CA THR A 207 -9.22 -83.38 -29.55
C THR A 207 -7.75 -83.69 -29.29
N GLY A 208 -7.22 -84.69 -29.99
CA GLY A 208 -5.85 -85.19 -29.80
C GLY A 208 -5.76 -86.43 -28.89
N GLN A 209 -4.54 -86.95 -28.78
CA GLN A 209 -4.18 -88.10 -27.95
C GLN A 209 -3.79 -87.64 -26.54
N GLY A 210 -4.80 -87.30 -25.75
CA GLY A 210 -4.63 -86.92 -24.35
C GLY A 210 -5.94 -86.97 -23.57
N ASN A 211 -5.84 -86.96 -22.24
CA ASN A 211 -6.97 -87.05 -21.32
C ASN A 211 -7.73 -85.71 -21.19
N ASP A 212 -9.02 -85.76 -20.88
CA ASP A 212 -9.81 -84.58 -20.51
C ASP A 212 -9.30 -83.95 -19.21
N ALA A 213 -8.88 -84.80 -18.26
CA ALA A 213 -8.41 -84.39 -16.94
C ALA A 213 -7.09 -83.60 -16.96
N ALA A 214 -6.37 -83.53 -18.09
CA ALA A 214 -5.25 -82.59 -18.23
C ALA A 214 -5.72 -81.11 -18.17
N PHE A 215 -7.02 -80.84 -18.31
CA PHE A 215 -7.64 -79.53 -18.14
C PHE A 215 -8.42 -79.47 -16.83
N SER A 216 -8.09 -78.49 -15.96
CA SER A 216 -8.99 -78.11 -14.85
C SER A 216 -10.22 -77.36 -15.36
N GLY A 217 -10.13 -76.76 -16.55
CA GLY A 217 -11.29 -76.32 -17.32
C GLY A 217 -10.94 -75.58 -18.60
N VAL A 218 -11.97 -75.10 -19.30
CA VAL A 218 -11.86 -74.38 -20.58
C VAL A 218 -12.70 -73.10 -20.53
N VAL A 219 -12.18 -72.03 -21.12
CA VAL A 219 -12.79 -70.69 -21.13
C VAL A 219 -12.59 -70.02 -22.50
N GLY A 220 -13.45 -69.04 -22.82
CA GLY A 220 -13.23 -68.16 -23.95
C GLY A 220 -12.38 -66.95 -23.53
N LEU A 221 -11.49 -66.48 -24.40
CA LEU A 221 -10.87 -65.16 -24.28
C LEU A 221 -11.39 -64.24 -25.38
N ASP A 222 -11.63 -62.97 -25.04
CA ASP A 222 -12.01 -61.93 -26.00
C ASP A 222 -10.82 -61.48 -26.89
N GLU A 223 -11.07 -60.49 -27.76
CA GLU A 223 -10.03 -59.91 -28.62
C GLU A 223 -8.85 -59.24 -27.86
N ASN A 224 -8.99 -58.97 -26.56
CA ASN A 224 -7.95 -58.42 -25.67
C ASN A 224 -7.23 -59.50 -24.84
N GLY A 225 -7.69 -60.76 -24.88
CA GLY A 225 -7.17 -61.85 -24.07
C GLY A 225 -7.75 -61.95 -22.65
N ILE A 226 -8.87 -61.26 -22.38
CA ILE A 226 -9.61 -61.24 -21.10
C ILE A 226 -10.61 -62.40 -21.07
N ARG A 227 -10.82 -63.04 -19.90
CA ARG A 227 -11.74 -64.18 -19.78
C ARG A 227 -13.22 -63.80 -19.94
N MET A 228 -13.90 -64.61 -20.74
CA MET A 228 -15.34 -64.64 -20.94
C MET A 228 -15.94 -65.78 -20.11
N GLY A 229 -16.41 -65.43 -18.91
CA GLY A 229 -17.07 -66.34 -17.98
C GLY A 229 -16.13 -67.21 -17.16
N ASP A 230 -16.73 -68.08 -16.35
CA ASP A 230 -15.99 -69.11 -15.62
C ASP A 230 -15.58 -70.25 -16.57
N THR A 231 -14.52 -70.94 -16.18
CA THR A 231 -14.12 -72.19 -16.82
C THR A 231 -15.24 -73.23 -16.74
N LYS A 232 -15.31 -74.10 -17.75
CA LYS A 232 -16.20 -75.26 -17.79
C LYS A 232 -15.36 -76.53 -17.95
N THR A 233 -15.75 -77.61 -17.30
CA THR A 233 -15.11 -78.94 -17.41
C THR A 233 -15.73 -79.75 -18.55
N PHE A 234 -15.04 -80.80 -19.00
CA PHE A 234 -15.54 -81.70 -20.04
C PHE A 234 -16.55 -82.72 -19.49
N GLY A 235 -17.59 -83.00 -20.28
CA GLY A 235 -18.43 -84.18 -20.14
C GLY A 235 -17.76 -85.44 -20.66
N SER A 236 -18.34 -86.61 -20.37
CA SER A 236 -17.83 -87.92 -20.77
C SER A 236 -17.87 -88.21 -22.28
N ASP A 237 -18.35 -87.27 -23.09
CA ASP A 237 -18.28 -87.25 -24.55
C ASP A 237 -17.13 -86.36 -25.09
N HIS A 238 -16.22 -85.92 -24.20
CA HIS A 238 -15.14 -84.97 -24.45
C HIS A 238 -15.59 -83.55 -24.82
N LYS A 239 -16.83 -83.15 -24.48
CA LYS A 239 -17.42 -81.86 -24.90
C LYS A 239 -17.88 -81.00 -23.73
N LEU A 240 -18.01 -79.71 -24.02
CA LEU A 240 -18.55 -78.69 -23.10
C LEU A 240 -19.19 -77.54 -23.88
N LYS A 241 -19.90 -76.66 -23.16
CA LYS A 241 -20.43 -75.41 -23.70
C LYS A 241 -19.96 -74.23 -22.88
N LEU A 242 -19.30 -73.28 -23.53
CA LEU A 242 -19.05 -71.95 -23.00
C LEU A 242 -20.33 -71.13 -23.19
N THR A 243 -20.99 -70.75 -22.09
CA THR A 243 -22.36 -70.18 -22.09
C THR A 243 -22.39 -68.64 -21.99
N ASP A 244 -21.23 -68.00 -21.94
CA ASP A 244 -21.12 -66.55 -21.86
C ASP A 244 -21.56 -65.90 -23.17
N LYS A 245 -22.57 -65.03 -23.06
CA LYS A 245 -23.22 -64.43 -24.22
C LYS A 245 -22.43 -63.22 -24.70
N PHE A 246 -22.21 -63.13 -26.00
CA PHE A 246 -21.56 -61.96 -26.60
C PHE A 246 -22.21 -61.57 -27.92
N VAL A 247 -22.22 -60.26 -28.19
CA VAL A 247 -22.71 -59.72 -29.46
C VAL A 247 -21.54 -59.55 -30.42
N VAL A 248 -21.75 -60.00 -31.66
CA VAL A 248 -20.99 -59.60 -32.84
C VAL A 248 -21.83 -58.55 -33.58
N LYS A 249 -21.26 -57.36 -33.78
CA LYS A 249 -21.98 -56.21 -34.35
C LYS A 249 -22.20 -56.37 -35.85
N ALA A 250 -23.33 -55.85 -36.35
CA ALA A 250 -23.72 -55.94 -37.76
C ALA A 250 -22.57 -55.55 -38.71
N GLY A 251 -22.15 -56.47 -39.59
CA GLY A 251 -21.07 -56.25 -40.56
C GLY A 251 -19.66 -56.15 -39.96
N GLN A 252 -19.47 -56.48 -38.67
CA GLN A 252 -18.18 -56.47 -37.98
C GLN A 252 -17.73 -57.90 -37.63
N SER A 253 -16.42 -58.04 -37.41
CA SER A 253 -15.78 -59.26 -36.92
C SER A 253 -15.40 -59.11 -35.45
N ARG A 254 -15.54 -60.17 -34.66
CA ARG A 254 -14.91 -60.32 -33.34
C ARG A 254 -14.01 -61.54 -33.30
N THR A 255 -13.04 -61.54 -32.39
CA THR A 255 -12.00 -62.56 -32.31
C THR A 255 -12.05 -63.22 -30.94
N ILE A 256 -12.44 -64.49 -30.90
CA ILE A 256 -12.54 -65.26 -29.65
C ILE A 256 -11.50 -66.37 -29.65
N THR A 257 -10.78 -66.55 -28.54
CA THR A 257 -9.79 -67.62 -28.40
C THR A 257 -10.28 -68.67 -27.43
N LEU A 258 -10.32 -69.95 -27.85
CA LEU A 258 -10.57 -71.07 -26.95
C LEU A 258 -9.29 -71.38 -26.17
N SER A 259 -9.39 -71.31 -24.85
CA SER A 259 -8.26 -71.43 -23.93
C SER A 259 -8.52 -72.47 -22.85
N GLY A 260 -7.49 -73.22 -22.48
CA GLY A 260 -7.52 -74.19 -21.38
C GLY A 260 -6.82 -73.66 -20.13
N ASP A 261 -7.42 -73.92 -18.97
CA ASP A 261 -6.73 -73.94 -17.69
C ASP A 261 -6.30 -75.40 -17.43
N SER A 262 -5.05 -75.60 -17.03
CA SER A 262 -4.48 -76.94 -16.84
C SER A 262 -4.85 -77.53 -15.48
N ASP A 263 -4.75 -78.85 -15.33
CA ASP A 263 -4.62 -79.46 -14.00
C ASP A 263 -3.40 -78.87 -13.24
N ALA A 264 -3.46 -78.93 -11.91
CA ALA A 264 -2.40 -78.48 -11.00
C ALA A 264 -1.23 -79.47 -10.94
N ASP A 265 -1.50 -80.77 -11.18
CA ASP A 265 -0.51 -81.84 -11.36
C ASP A 265 -0.68 -82.42 -12.76
N GLN A 266 0.40 -82.53 -13.55
CA GLN A 266 0.35 -83.05 -14.92
C GLN A 266 1.11 -84.38 -15.09
N ASN A 267 1.54 -85.02 -13.99
CA ASN A 267 2.48 -86.14 -14.07
C ASN A 267 1.88 -87.38 -14.75
N ASP A 268 0.59 -87.68 -14.52
CA ASP A 268 -0.15 -88.75 -15.20
C ASP A 268 -0.47 -88.45 -16.68
N TYR A 269 -0.29 -87.19 -17.11
CA TYR A 269 -0.65 -86.71 -18.45
C TYR A 269 0.57 -86.27 -19.29
N ASN A 270 1.76 -86.24 -18.69
CA ASN A 270 2.99 -85.71 -19.29
C ASN A 270 3.32 -86.37 -20.65
N GLY A 271 3.56 -85.53 -21.67
CA GLY A 271 3.85 -85.95 -23.05
C GLY A 271 2.61 -86.22 -23.93
N GLN A 272 1.38 -86.13 -23.41
CA GLN A 272 0.16 -86.25 -24.20
C GLN A 272 -0.06 -85.03 -25.12
N LEU A 273 -0.87 -85.20 -26.17
CA LEU A 273 -1.15 -84.15 -27.18
C LEU A 273 -2.62 -83.75 -27.16
N VAL A 274 -2.92 -82.49 -26.86
CA VAL A 274 -4.29 -81.97 -26.69
C VAL A 274 -4.56 -80.71 -27.50
N SER A 275 -5.79 -80.54 -27.99
CA SER A 275 -6.30 -79.34 -28.67
C SER A 275 -7.79 -79.11 -28.36
N LEU A 276 -8.28 -77.87 -28.53
CA LEU A 276 -9.66 -77.46 -28.27
C LEU A 276 -10.38 -77.14 -29.57
N SER A 277 -11.23 -78.03 -30.06
CA SER A 277 -11.94 -77.82 -31.33
C SER A 277 -13.29 -77.13 -31.11
N LEU A 278 -13.61 -76.12 -31.92
CA LEU A 278 -14.98 -75.58 -31.96
C LEU A 278 -15.84 -76.52 -32.82
N VAL A 279 -16.93 -77.04 -32.25
CA VAL A 279 -17.79 -78.05 -32.90
C VAL A 279 -19.24 -77.60 -33.06
N GLY A 280 -19.58 -76.43 -32.53
CA GLY A 280 -20.86 -75.77 -32.78
C GLY A 280 -20.92 -74.38 -32.18
N VAL A 281 -21.81 -73.54 -32.70
CA VAL A 281 -22.12 -72.21 -32.17
C VAL A 281 -23.63 -72.08 -32.07
N ASP A 282 -24.12 -71.64 -30.92
CA ASP A 282 -25.50 -71.20 -30.76
C ASP A 282 -25.56 -69.69 -30.99
N ALA A 283 -26.19 -69.30 -32.10
CA ALA A 283 -26.43 -67.91 -32.49
C ALA A 283 -27.93 -67.58 -32.55
N GLY A 284 -28.75 -68.31 -31.77
CA GLY A 284 -30.21 -68.18 -31.81
C GLY A 284 -30.78 -68.59 -33.16
N SER A 285 -31.37 -67.62 -33.88
CA SER A 285 -31.98 -67.81 -35.19
C SER A 285 -31.08 -67.48 -36.40
N ALA A 286 -29.84 -67.05 -36.18
CA ALA A 286 -28.91 -66.72 -37.25
C ALA A 286 -28.30 -67.99 -37.89
N ASN A 287 -28.11 -67.99 -39.22
CA ASN A 287 -27.50 -69.13 -39.90
C ASN A 287 -25.98 -69.15 -39.66
N VAL A 288 -25.48 -70.13 -38.93
CA VAL A 288 -24.03 -70.28 -38.70
C VAL A 288 -23.37 -70.93 -39.92
N ASN A 289 -22.53 -70.17 -40.62
CA ASN A 289 -21.74 -70.62 -41.77
C ASN A 289 -20.30 -70.94 -41.32
N ALA A 290 -20.04 -72.20 -41.00
CA ALA A 290 -18.76 -72.67 -40.48
C ALA A 290 -18.48 -74.12 -40.87
N GLY A 291 -17.21 -74.43 -41.14
CA GLY A 291 -16.74 -75.80 -41.42
C GLY A 291 -16.34 -76.53 -40.13
N PHE A 292 -17.30 -76.96 -39.32
CA PHE A 292 -17.01 -77.72 -38.09
C PHE A 292 -16.48 -79.14 -38.40
N PRO A 293 -15.54 -79.69 -37.60
CA PRO A 293 -14.87 -79.05 -36.46
C PRO A 293 -13.78 -78.07 -36.89
N LEU A 294 -13.71 -76.90 -36.25
CA LEU A 294 -12.61 -75.96 -36.41
C LEU A 294 -11.54 -76.27 -35.35
N VAL A 295 -10.47 -76.93 -35.77
CA VAL A 295 -9.40 -77.48 -34.93
C VAL A 295 -8.20 -76.53 -34.90
N GLY A 296 -7.74 -76.13 -33.71
CA GLY A 296 -6.49 -75.39 -33.52
C GLY A 296 -5.28 -76.30 -33.31
N ASN A 297 -4.11 -75.69 -33.11
CA ASN A 297 -2.85 -76.42 -32.98
C ASN A 297 -2.77 -77.24 -31.69
N TYR A 298 -2.15 -78.43 -31.78
CA TYR A 298 -1.91 -79.27 -30.61
C TYR A 298 -0.86 -78.67 -29.68
N MET A 299 -1.08 -78.78 -28.37
CA MET A 299 -0.10 -78.53 -27.32
C MET A 299 0.38 -79.85 -26.72
N THR A 300 1.61 -79.88 -26.24
CA THR A 300 2.18 -81.01 -25.50
C THR A 300 2.02 -80.77 -24.00
N VAL A 301 1.39 -81.71 -23.30
CA VAL A 301 1.24 -81.68 -21.85
C VAL A 301 2.60 -81.88 -21.16
N ASN A 302 2.89 -81.15 -20.07
CA ASN A 302 4.18 -81.25 -19.38
C ASN A 302 4.10 -81.05 -17.86
N SER A 303 4.80 -81.90 -17.09
CA SER A 303 4.91 -81.79 -15.62
C SER A 303 6.28 -81.33 -15.11
N THR A 304 7.12 -80.73 -15.96
CA THR A 304 8.52 -80.40 -15.63
C THR A 304 8.86 -78.91 -15.70
N LEU A 305 7.97 -78.08 -16.25
CA LEU A 305 8.18 -76.64 -16.37
C LEU A 305 7.34 -75.88 -15.34
N THR A 306 7.98 -75.48 -14.23
CA THR A 306 7.39 -74.54 -13.27
C THR A 306 7.44 -73.12 -13.84
N ILE A 307 6.28 -72.46 -13.92
CA ILE A 307 6.15 -71.05 -14.32
C ILE A 307 6.08 -70.12 -13.09
N GLY A 308 5.87 -68.83 -13.31
CA GLY A 308 5.57 -67.86 -12.28
C GLY A 308 4.24 -68.09 -11.57
N SER A 309 4.04 -67.40 -10.46
CA SER A 309 2.78 -67.38 -9.72
C SER A 309 2.49 -65.95 -9.24
N MET A 310 1.23 -65.70 -8.88
CA MET A 310 0.80 -64.45 -8.27
C MET A 310 -0.08 -64.76 -7.07
N THR A 311 0.23 -64.19 -5.91
CA THR A 311 -0.64 -64.26 -4.73
C THR A 311 -1.27 -62.90 -4.42
N LEU A 312 -2.50 -62.93 -3.93
CA LEU A 312 -3.27 -61.78 -3.49
C LEU A 312 -3.38 -61.75 -1.96
N GLU A 313 -3.40 -60.53 -1.43
CA GLU A 313 -3.73 -60.17 -0.06
C GLU A 313 -4.58 -58.89 -0.10
N ARG A 314 -5.32 -58.55 0.98
CA ARG A 314 -5.96 -57.24 1.11
C ARG A 314 -4.90 -56.11 1.11
N GLY A 315 -5.22 -54.99 0.48
CA GLY A 315 -4.37 -53.80 0.46
C GLY A 315 -4.23 -53.12 1.82
N ALA A 316 -3.18 -52.31 1.99
CA ALA A 316 -3.02 -51.39 3.10
C ALA A 316 -3.79 -50.06 2.89
N LEU A 317 -4.21 -49.78 1.65
CA LEU A 317 -5.05 -48.65 1.25
C LEU A 317 -6.55 -49.00 1.17
N ASP A 318 -6.91 -50.26 1.46
CA ASP A 318 -8.31 -50.67 1.61
C ASP A 318 -8.96 -50.00 2.85
N PRO A 319 -10.26 -49.62 2.82
CA PRO A 319 -10.92 -49.00 3.96
C PRO A 319 -10.90 -49.80 5.27
N GLY A 320 -10.81 -51.14 5.21
CA GLY A 320 -10.73 -51.99 6.40
C GLY A 320 -11.99 -52.06 7.26
N THR A 321 -13.08 -51.39 6.87
CA THR A 321 -14.39 -51.43 7.53
C THR A 321 -15.48 -50.78 6.65
N ALA A 322 -16.73 -51.23 6.80
CA ALA A 322 -17.90 -50.62 6.17
C ALA A 322 -18.14 -49.19 6.68
N ALA A 323 -18.59 -48.28 5.80
CA ALA A 323 -18.68 -46.87 6.15
C ALA A 323 -19.76 -46.08 5.40
N THR A 324 -20.47 -45.19 6.09
CA THR A 324 -21.33 -44.20 5.43
C THR A 324 -20.49 -43.08 4.79
N LYS A 325 -20.85 -42.63 3.59
CA LYS A 325 -20.27 -41.48 2.89
C LYS A 325 -21.38 -40.63 2.28
N GLU A 326 -21.50 -39.39 2.72
CA GLU A 326 -22.53 -38.47 2.22
C GLU A 326 -22.40 -38.21 0.71
N ILE A 327 -23.51 -37.86 0.05
CA ILE A 327 -23.48 -37.34 -1.33
C ILE A 327 -22.48 -36.17 -1.41
N GLY A 328 -21.75 -36.06 -2.52
CA GLY A 328 -20.70 -35.06 -2.72
C GLY A 328 -19.34 -35.44 -2.12
N THR A 329 -19.20 -36.61 -1.50
CA THR A 329 -17.89 -37.15 -1.10
C THR A 329 -17.03 -37.43 -2.33
N ALA A 330 -15.93 -36.69 -2.51
CA ALA A 330 -15.03 -36.84 -3.65
C ALA A 330 -13.75 -37.63 -3.31
N GLY A 331 -13.27 -38.43 -4.26
CA GLY A 331 -11.99 -39.13 -4.21
C GLY A 331 -11.87 -40.19 -3.10
N TYR A 332 -12.96 -40.84 -2.72
CA TYR A 332 -12.92 -41.95 -1.76
C TYR A 332 -12.34 -43.22 -2.40
N ILE A 333 -11.58 -44.01 -1.63
CA ILE A 333 -11.11 -45.34 -2.03
C ILE A 333 -12.15 -46.35 -1.51
N PHE A 334 -12.64 -47.23 -2.38
CA PHE A 334 -13.70 -48.19 -2.04
C PHE A 334 -13.15 -49.58 -1.72
N ALA A 335 -12.13 -50.05 -2.45
CA ALA A 335 -11.52 -51.37 -2.26
C ALA A 335 -10.04 -51.36 -2.68
N GLY A 336 -9.21 -52.18 -2.01
CA GLY A 336 -7.76 -52.28 -2.26
C GLY A 336 -7.19 -53.69 -2.12
N LEU A 337 -6.29 -54.07 -3.04
CA LEU A 337 -5.63 -55.38 -3.12
C LEU A 337 -4.11 -55.24 -3.31
N LYS A 338 -3.36 -56.16 -2.69
CA LYS A 338 -1.90 -56.31 -2.84
C LYS A 338 -1.60 -57.53 -3.72
N LEU A 339 -0.90 -57.30 -4.82
CA LEU A 339 -0.50 -58.31 -5.80
C LEU A 339 0.98 -58.65 -5.61
N THR A 340 1.31 -59.88 -5.25
CA THR A 340 2.68 -60.35 -5.01
C THR A 340 3.11 -61.33 -6.10
N ALA A 341 4.29 -61.13 -6.69
CA ALA A 341 4.88 -62.05 -7.65
C ALA A 341 5.68 -63.16 -6.95
N GLY A 342 5.53 -64.42 -7.39
CA GLY A 342 6.31 -65.55 -6.91
C GLY A 342 7.82 -65.45 -7.21
N ALA A 343 8.62 -66.37 -6.68
CA ALA A 343 10.09 -66.30 -6.78
C ALA A 343 10.68 -66.72 -8.16
N ASN A 344 9.87 -67.32 -9.04
CA ASN A 344 10.34 -67.97 -10.26
C ASN A 344 10.67 -66.95 -11.38
N GLU A 345 9.71 -66.08 -11.72
CA GLU A 345 9.84 -65.09 -12.79
C GLU A 345 9.05 -63.80 -12.48
N ASP A 346 9.42 -62.71 -13.14
CA ASP A 346 8.71 -61.43 -13.05
C ASP A 346 7.33 -61.55 -13.74
N ILE A 347 6.30 -60.92 -13.15
CA ILE A 347 4.92 -61.01 -13.62
C ILE A 347 4.46 -59.67 -14.21
N LEU A 348 3.92 -59.70 -15.43
CA LEU A 348 3.36 -58.56 -16.13
C LEU A 348 1.83 -58.53 -15.96
N VAL A 349 1.31 -57.56 -15.20
CA VAL A 349 -0.13 -57.34 -15.03
C VAL A 349 -0.64 -56.43 -16.14
N LYS A 350 -1.66 -56.87 -16.89
CA LYS A 350 -2.18 -56.18 -18.09
C LYS A 350 -3.52 -55.48 -17.86
N SER A 351 -4.35 -55.99 -16.96
CA SER A 351 -5.65 -55.41 -16.61
C SER A 351 -6.16 -55.92 -15.26
N ILE A 352 -7.11 -55.19 -14.68
CA ILE A 352 -7.97 -55.64 -13.58
C ILE A 352 -9.43 -55.25 -13.90
N ARG A 353 -10.38 -56.10 -13.51
CA ARG A 353 -11.82 -55.84 -13.59
C ARG A 353 -12.42 -55.97 -12.19
N TRP A 354 -12.90 -54.86 -11.64
CA TRP A 354 -13.69 -54.83 -10.42
C TRP A 354 -15.16 -55.11 -10.75
N ASN A 355 -15.90 -55.72 -9.82
CA ASN A 355 -17.36 -55.84 -9.90
C ASN A 355 -17.98 -54.98 -8.80
N GLN A 356 -19.00 -54.19 -9.13
CA GLN A 356 -19.72 -53.40 -8.15
C GLN A 356 -20.86 -54.27 -7.61
N GLY A 357 -20.73 -54.95 -6.47
CA GLY A 357 -21.75 -55.88 -5.98
C GLY A 357 -23.02 -55.17 -5.52
N GLY A 358 -22.86 -54.18 -4.61
CA GLY A 358 -23.91 -53.44 -3.92
C GLY A 358 -24.98 -52.69 -4.76
N SER A 359 -25.87 -51.97 -4.08
CA SER A 359 -27.11 -51.43 -4.66
C SER A 359 -27.03 -50.08 -5.40
N ALA A 360 -25.85 -49.44 -5.47
CA ALA A 360 -25.63 -48.20 -6.23
C ALA A 360 -25.77 -48.40 -7.74
N ALA A 361 -26.25 -47.37 -8.46
CA ALA A 361 -26.26 -47.34 -9.91
C ALA A 361 -24.96 -46.70 -10.45
N ALA A 362 -24.57 -47.05 -11.68
CA ALA A 362 -23.41 -46.42 -12.33
C ALA A 362 -23.51 -44.89 -12.52
N SER A 363 -24.71 -44.30 -12.36
CA SER A 363 -24.93 -42.85 -12.32
C SER A 363 -24.72 -42.20 -10.95
N ASP A 364 -24.74 -43.00 -9.87
CA ASP A 364 -24.50 -42.53 -8.50
C ASP A 364 -23.03 -42.27 -8.20
N LEU A 365 -22.13 -42.69 -9.11
CA LEU A 365 -20.68 -42.65 -8.95
C LEU A 365 -19.99 -41.85 -10.06
N GLY A 366 -18.96 -41.11 -9.67
CA GLY A 366 -18.19 -40.22 -10.55
C GLY A 366 -16.71 -40.55 -10.54
N ASN A 367 -16.02 -40.19 -11.63
CA ASN A 367 -14.55 -40.20 -11.73
C ASN A 367 -13.83 -41.50 -11.29
N LEU A 368 -14.53 -42.63 -11.34
CA LEU A 368 -13.98 -43.95 -10.96
C LEU A 368 -12.75 -44.28 -11.80
N LYS A 369 -11.66 -44.58 -11.09
CA LYS A 369 -10.36 -44.93 -11.66
C LYS A 369 -9.72 -46.02 -10.82
N THR A 370 -9.03 -46.94 -11.48
CA THR A 370 -8.13 -47.86 -10.81
C THR A 370 -6.77 -47.19 -10.70
N TYR A 371 -6.16 -47.30 -9.52
CA TYR A 371 -4.79 -46.89 -9.28
C TYR A 371 -3.94 -48.13 -9.06
N LEU A 372 -2.77 -48.23 -9.69
CA LEU A 372 -1.79 -49.27 -9.40
C LEU A 372 -0.43 -48.61 -9.19
N ASP A 373 0.19 -48.84 -8.02
CA ASP A 373 1.45 -48.20 -7.62
C ASP A 373 1.40 -46.66 -7.72
N GLY A 374 0.26 -46.09 -7.31
CA GLY A 374 -0.03 -44.65 -7.38
C GLY A 374 -0.37 -44.11 -8.78
N VAL A 375 -0.15 -44.86 -9.86
CA VAL A 375 -0.48 -44.45 -11.23
C VAL A 375 -1.96 -44.67 -11.51
N MET A 376 -2.65 -43.64 -12.02
CA MET A 376 -4.08 -43.66 -12.34
C MET A 376 -4.38 -44.26 -13.73
N TYR A 377 -5.42 -45.08 -13.82
CA TYR A 377 -5.93 -45.68 -15.05
C TYR A 377 -7.46 -45.52 -15.12
N ASP A 378 -7.96 -45.19 -16.32
CA ASP A 378 -9.40 -45.07 -16.56
C ASP A 378 -10.09 -46.44 -16.54
N THR A 379 -11.24 -46.53 -15.85
CA THR A 379 -12.10 -47.72 -15.89
C THR A 379 -13.13 -47.58 -17.01
N THR A 380 -13.25 -48.61 -17.85
CA THR A 380 -14.38 -48.78 -18.77
C THR A 380 -15.48 -49.59 -18.07
N VAL A 381 -16.70 -49.06 -18.04
CA VAL A 381 -17.86 -49.72 -17.43
C VAL A 381 -18.54 -50.66 -18.43
N SER A 382 -18.94 -51.85 -18.01
CA SER A 382 -19.73 -52.79 -18.81
C SER A 382 -21.16 -52.28 -19.07
N THR A 383 -21.83 -52.85 -20.08
CA THR A 383 -23.16 -52.41 -20.54
C THR A 383 -24.31 -52.69 -19.55
N ASP A 384 -24.07 -53.50 -18.52
CA ASP A 384 -24.95 -53.75 -17.38
C ASP A 384 -24.68 -52.80 -16.19
N GLY A 385 -23.63 -51.97 -16.27
CA GLY A 385 -23.23 -51.02 -15.22
C GLY A 385 -22.44 -51.63 -14.06
N LYS A 386 -22.16 -52.95 -14.09
CA LYS A 386 -21.63 -53.69 -12.93
C LYS A 386 -20.10 -53.86 -12.91
N TYR A 387 -19.45 -54.10 -14.03
CA TYR A 387 -18.00 -54.33 -14.08
C TYR A 387 -17.21 -53.10 -14.53
N TYR A 388 -16.13 -52.79 -13.81
CA TYR A 388 -15.27 -51.62 -14.02
C TYR A 388 -13.85 -52.09 -14.36
N THR A 389 -13.50 -52.04 -15.65
CA THR A 389 -12.27 -52.66 -16.18
C THR A 389 -11.22 -51.60 -16.50
N ALA A 390 -10.03 -51.70 -15.89
CA ALA A 390 -8.86 -50.89 -16.21
C ALA A 390 -7.82 -51.70 -16.98
N ILE A 391 -7.27 -51.11 -18.05
CA ILE A 391 -6.27 -51.74 -18.92
C ILE A 391 -4.96 -50.94 -18.84
N PHE A 392 -3.86 -51.62 -18.54
CA PHE A 392 -2.56 -51.02 -18.22
C PHE A 392 -1.63 -50.87 -19.45
N GLY A 393 -2.20 -50.74 -20.65
CA GLY A 393 -1.45 -50.57 -21.90
C GLY A 393 -0.52 -51.74 -22.22
N THR A 394 0.79 -51.53 -22.13
CA THR A 394 1.81 -52.60 -22.26
C THR A 394 1.83 -53.57 -21.07
N GLY A 395 1.15 -53.22 -19.98
CA GLY A 395 1.20 -53.92 -18.70
C GLY A 395 2.27 -53.36 -17.77
N ILE A 396 2.12 -53.66 -16.48
CA ILE A 396 3.04 -53.25 -15.39
C ILE A 396 3.73 -54.48 -14.82
N THR A 397 5.06 -54.46 -14.83
CA THR A 397 5.89 -55.51 -14.23
C THR A 397 5.91 -55.42 -12.71
N ILE A 398 5.65 -56.55 -12.06
CA ILE A 398 5.98 -56.83 -10.65
C ILE A 398 7.15 -57.81 -10.69
N ALA A 399 8.32 -57.37 -10.22
CA ALA A 399 9.51 -58.23 -10.20
C ALA A 399 9.34 -59.37 -9.18
N LYS A 400 9.95 -60.52 -9.45
CA LYS A 400 9.80 -61.74 -8.66
C LYS A 400 10.13 -61.55 -7.18
N GLY A 401 9.25 -62.05 -6.31
CA GLY A 401 9.34 -61.86 -4.86
C GLY A 401 8.98 -60.45 -4.35
N LEU A 402 8.64 -59.50 -5.23
CA LEU A 402 8.10 -58.20 -4.85
C LEU A 402 6.58 -58.15 -5.02
N ASN A 403 5.97 -57.07 -4.53
CA ASN A 403 4.54 -56.81 -4.62
C ASN A 403 4.24 -55.38 -5.08
N LYS A 404 3.02 -55.15 -5.55
CA LYS A 404 2.44 -53.84 -5.84
C LYS A 404 1.00 -53.79 -5.36
N GLU A 405 0.52 -52.61 -5.04
CA GLU A 405 -0.85 -52.37 -4.59
C GLU A 405 -1.72 -51.79 -5.71
N VAL A 406 -2.98 -52.24 -5.78
CA VAL A 406 -4.01 -51.78 -6.70
C VAL A 406 -5.29 -51.44 -5.92
N TYR A 407 -5.95 -50.34 -6.26
CA TYR A 407 -7.19 -49.91 -5.59
C TYR A 407 -8.11 -49.15 -6.53
N ILE A 408 -9.41 -49.13 -6.23
CA ILE A 408 -10.41 -48.34 -6.97
C ILE A 408 -10.89 -47.14 -6.15
N LYS A 409 -10.96 -45.98 -6.81
CA LYS A 409 -11.22 -44.67 -6.19
C LYS A 409 -12.12 -43.82 -7.08
N GLY A 410 -13.05 -43.08 -6.48
CA GLY A 410 -14.01 -42.23 -7.19
C GLY A 410 -14.82 -41.30 -6.28
N ASP A 411 -15.87 -40.70 -6.83
CA ASP A 411 -16.74 -39.72 -6.19
C ASP A 411 -18.16 -40.27 -6.00
N VAL A 412 -18.86 -39.82 -4.96
CA VAL A 412 -20.27 -40.15 -4.67
C VAL A 412 -21.15 -38.99 -5.14
N LEU A 413 -22.00 -39.21 -6.15
CA LEU A 413 -22.78 -38.16 -6.83
C LEU A 413 -24.27 -38.12 -6.46
N SER A 414 -24.89 -39.29 -6.23
CA SER A 414 -26.31 -39.43 -5.87
C SER A 414 -26.56 -40.77 -5.17
N GLY A 415 -27.82 -41.13 -4.90
CA GLY A 415 -28.17 -42.50 -4.52
C GLY A 415 -28.23 -42.80 -3.02
N SER A 416 -28.68 -41.87 -2.18
CA SER A 416 -28.82 -42.09 -0.72
C SER A 416 -29.50 -43.42 -0.33
N ASN A 417 -28.96 -44.05 0.70
CA ASN A 417 -29.26 -45.40 1.19
C ASN A 417 -28.96 -46.55 0.20
N ARG A 418 -28.24 -46.29 -0.90
CA ARG A 418 -27.64 -47.36 -1.72
C ARG A 418 -26.23 -47.66 -1.24
N GLY A 419 -25.79 -48.89 -1.44
CA GLY A 419 -24.45 -49.35 -1.11
C GLY A 419 -23.51 -49.36 -2.30
N VAL A 420 -22.28 -48.90 -2.07
CA VAL A 420 -21.17 -48.98 -3.02
C VAL A 420 -20.18 -49.98 -2.46
N ASP A 421 -19.97 -51.06 -3.18
CA ASP A 421 -19.00 -52.10 -2.87
C ASP A 421 -18.33 -52.47 -4.20
N PHE A 422 -17.10 -53.02 -4.15
CA PHE A 422 -16.22 -53.22 -5.31
C PHE A 422 -15.33 -54.48 -5.18
N ASP A 423 -15.92 -55.64 -5.42
CA ASP A 423 -15.27 -56.95 -5.45
C ASP A 423 -14.11 -57.09 -6.44
N LEU A 424 -13.26 -58.10 -6.17
CA LEU A 424 -12.68 -58.92 -7.23
C LEU A 424 -13.52 -60.20 -7.40
N TYR A 425 -14.51 -60.17 -8.28
CA TYR A 425 -15.49 -61.25 -8.43
C TYR A 425 -14.85 -62.61 -8.76
N ARG A 426 -13.81 -62.64 -9.61
CA ARG A 426 -12.97 -63.83 -9.85
C ARG A 426 -11.47 -63.49 -9.77
N TYR A 427 -10.64 -64.42 -9.28
CA TYR A 427 -9.17 -64.31 -9.39
C TYR A 427 -8.69 -63.99 -10.83
N ALA A 428 -9.38 -64.54 -11.83
CA ALA A 428 -9.07 -64.35 -13.24
C ALA A 428 -9.51 -62.99 -13.84
N ASP A 429 -10.16 -62.12 -13.05
CA ASP A 429 -10.44 -60.74 -13.44
C ASP A 429 -9.19 -59.84 -13.38
N ILE A 430 -8.10 -60.33 -12.78
CA ILE A 430 -6.73 -59.81 -12.97
C ILE A 430 -6.04 -60.60 -14.09
N LYS A 431 -5.54 -59.90 -15.12
CA LYS A 431 -4.77 -60.51 -16.22
C LYS A 431 -3.27 -60.42 -15.92
N ALA A 432 -2.63 -61.54 -15.63
CA ALA A 432 -1.21 -61.65 -15.31
C ALA A 432 -0.47 -62.62 -16.24
N THR A 433 0.75 -62.28 -16.65
CA THR A 433 1.60 -63.09 -17.55
C THR A 433 3.05 -63.17 -17.05
N GLY A 434 3.63 -64.36 -16.97
CA GLY A 434 5.04 -64.57 -16.66
C GLY A 434 5.98 -64.09 -17.78
N MET A 435 6.98 -63.29 -17.45
CA MET A 435 7.84 -62.61 -18.45
C MET A 435 9.00 -63.44 -19.01
N THR A 436 9.37 -64.56 -18.38
CA THR A 436 10.43 -65.47 -18.85
C THR A 436 9.91 -66.41 -19.92
N TYR A 437 8.71 -66.96 -19.70
CA TYR A 437 8.14 -67.99 -20.58
C TYR A 437 6.93 -67.50 -21.41
N GLY A 438 6.34 -66.35 -21.09
CA GLY A 438 5.22 -65.77 -21.83
C GLY A 438 3.87 -66.46 -21.59
N TYR A 439 3.76 -67.29 -20.54
CA TYR A 439 2.52 -67.97 -20.17
C TYR A 439 1.69 -67.11 -19.20
N ASP A 440 0.37 -67.17 -19.33
CA ASP A 440 -0.53 -66.50 -18.38
C ASP A 440 -0.64 -67.30 -17.08
N VAL A 441 -0.74 -66.59 -15.95
CA VAL A 441 -0.85 -67.15 -14.60
C VAL A 441 -2.21 -66.79 -14.00
N LEU A 442 -2.79 -67.70 -13.21
CA LEU A 442 -3.99 -67.43 -12.42
C LEU A 442 -3.55 -66.97 -11.03
N PRO A 443 -3.98 -65.78 -10.55
CA PRO A 443 -3.74 -65.38 -9.17
C PRO A 443 -4.42 -66.33 -8.17
N THR A 444 -3.84 -66.47 -6.98
CA THR A 444 -4.43 -67.21 -5.85
C THR A 444 -4.40 -66.34 -4.58
N ALA A 445 -5.11 -66.73 -3.52
CA ALA A 445 -4.95 -66.14 -2.19
C ALA A 445 -4.09 -67.04 -1.29
N THR A 446 -3.37 -66.43 -0.35
CA THR A 446 -2.60 -67.17 0.67
C THR A 446 -3.48 -67.56 1.87
N ASP A 447 -4.33 -66.63 2.30
CA ASP A 447 -5.30 -66.80 3.38
C ASP A 447 -6.69 -66.87 2.76
N SER A 448 -7.28 -68.06 2.69
CA SER A 448 -8.67 -68.26 2.26
C SER A 448 -9.57 -68.51 3.47
N ALA A 449 -10.59 -67.68 3.65
CA ALA A 449 -11.66 -67.97 4.59
C ALA A 449 -12.51 -69.18 4.15
N ASP A 450 -13.25 -69.78 5.08
CA ASP A 450 -14.39 -70.65 4.73
C ASP A 450 -15.54 -69.76 4.20
N SER A 451 -16.32 -70.25 3.24
CA SER A 451 -17.13 -69.39 2.36
C SER A 451 -18.12 -68.52 3.12
N SER A 452 -17.95 -67.20 3.03
CA SER A 452 -18.88 -66.21 3.56
C SER A 452 -19.30 -65.23 2.45
N THR A 453 -20.45 -64.58 2.63
CA THR A 453 -20.99 -63.56 1.71
C THR A 453 -21.42 -62.36 2.56
N ASP A 454 -20.50 -61.96 3.42
CA ASP A 454 -20.54 -60.73 4.19
C ASP A 454 -19.44 -59.80 3.67
N ASP A 455 -19.82 -58.53 3.54
CA ASP A 455 -19.06 -57.43 2.96
C ASP A 455 -17.84 -57.07 3.87
N ASP A 456 -16.90 -58.00 4.02
CA ASP A 456 -15.96 -58.10 5.15
C ASP A 456 -14.47 -57.92 4.79
N GLY A 457 -14.16 -57.72 3.51
CA GLY A 457 -12.81 -57.47 3.02
C GLY A 457 -11.90 -58.70 3.02
N THR A 458 -12.41 -59.94 2.94
CA THR A 458 -11.59 -61.16 2.90
C THR A 458 -11.42 -61.75 1.50
N LEU A 459 -10.41 -62.61 1.36
CA LEU A 459 -10.19 -63.44 0.17
C LEU A 459 -10.73 -64.85 0.40
N GLN A 460 -11.43 -65.39 -0.59
CA GLN A 460 -12.13 -66.66 -0.48
C GLN A 460 -12.10 -67.49 -1.78
N ASN A 461 -12.49 -68.77 -1.67
CA ASN A 461 -12.54 -69.71 -2.80
C ASN A 461 -13.84 -69.63 -3.60
N THR A 462 -14.91 -69.15 -2.98
CA THR A 462 -16.21 -68.80 -3.58
C THR A 462 -16.14 -67.46 -4.31
N GLN A 463 -17.13 -67.17 -5.17
CA GLN A 463 -17.26 -65.86 -5.84
C GLN A 463 -18.25 -65.00 -5.04
N PRO A 464 -17.96 -63.72 -4.74
CA PRO A 464 -16.76 -62.97 -5.14
C PRO A 464 -15.47 -63.47 -4.46
N ASN A 465 -14.38 -63.61 -5.22
CA ASN A 465 -13.11 -64.11 -4.67
C ASN A 465 -12.41 -63.12 -3.73
N TYR A 466 -12.72 -61.82 -3.85
CA TYR A 466 -12.53 -60.80 -2.82
C TYR A 466 -13.86 -60.08 -2.62
N ASP A 467 -14.45 -60.23 -1.43
CA ASP A 467 -15.69 -59.57 -1.01
C ASP A 467 -15.29 -58.26 -0.30
N ALA A 468 -15.74 -57.10 -0.76
CA ALA A 468 -15.26 -55.80 -0.28
C ALA A 468 -16.19 -55.18 0.79
N TYR A 469 -15.72 -54.15 1.51
CA TYR A 469 -16.56 -53.48 2.51
C TYR A 469 -17.63 -52.58 1.86
N GLU A 470 -18.92 -52.80 2.15
CA GLU A 470 -19.99 -51.92 1.63
C GLU A 470 -19.90 -50.49 2.21
N VAL A 471 -20.01 -49.52 1.31
CA VAL A 471 -19.97 -48.09 1.59
C VAL A 471 -21.36 -47.50 1.34
N THR A 472 -22.15 -47.31 2.40
CA THR A 472 -23.49 -46.75 2.29
C THR A 472 -23.44 -45.28 1.88
N ILE A 473 -24.17 -44.91 0.83
CA ILE A 473 -24.33 -43.51 0.42
C ILE A 473 -25.29 -42.81 1.39
N GLY A 474 -24.81 -41.75 2.03
CA GLY A 474 -25.58 -40.91 2.95
C GLY A 474 -26.44 -39.86 2.25
N ALA A 475 -26.77 -38.77 2.94
CA ALA A 475 -27.65 -37.70 2.46
C ALA A 475 -26.96 -36.33 2.58
N GLY A 476 -27.62 -35.25 2.14
CA GLY A 476 -27.15 -33.90 2.47
C GLY A 476 -27.07 -33.66 3.98
N SER A 477 -26.23 -32.70 4.39
CA SER A 477 -26.22 -32.21 5.76
C SER A 477 -26.38 -30.69 5.80
N LEU A 478 -26.99 -30.20 6.89
CA LEU A 478 -27.26 -28.79 7.16
C LEU A 478 -26.83 -28.49 8.60
N SER A 479 -26.03 -27.44 8.77
CA SER A 479 -25.77 -26.81 10.07
C SER A 479 -26.13 -25.33 10.01
N VAL A 480 -26.58 -24.78 11.13
CA VAL A 480 -27.03 -23.38 11.23
C VAL A 480 -26.39 -22.71 12.44
N GLU A 481 -25.90 -21.49 12.26
CA GLU A 481 -25.21 -20.72 13.30
C GLU A 481 -25.52 -19.22 13.18
N LYS A 482 -25.14 -18.42 14.18
CA LYS A 482 -25.31 -16.96 14.17
C LYS A 482 -24.40 -16.31 13.12
N ALA A 483 -24.95 -15.44 12.27
CA ALA A 483 -24.16 -14.64 11.33
C ALA A 483 -23.46 -13.49 12.06
N THR A 484 -22.16 -13.60 12.29
CA THR A 484 -21.33 -12.52 12.85
C THR A 484 -21.19 -11.33 11.90
N SER A 485 -21.45 -11.52 10.60
CA SER A 485 -21.58 -10.47 9.58
C SER A 485 -22.82 -9.59 9.78
N VAL A 486 -23.87 -10.08 10.46
CA VAL A 486 -25.07 -9.31 10.81
C VAL A 486 -24.96 -8.87 12.27
N GLY A 487 -24.17 -7.83 12.50
CA GLY A 487 -23.91 -7.28 13.83
C GLY A 487 -25.11 -6.58 14.47
N SER A 488 -25.06 -6.46 15.80
CA SER A 488 -25.97 -5.63 16.60
C SER A 488 -25.91 -4.16 16.16
N GLN A 489 -27.07 -3.51 16.05
CA GLN A 489 -27.20 -2.12 15.60
C GLN A 489 -28.46 -1.45 16.16
N ASN A 490 -28.53 -0.12 16.04
CA ASN A 490 -29.73 0.66 16.32
C ASN A 490 -30.77 0.45 15.21
N ILE A 491 -32.02 0.12 15.58
CA ILE A 491 -33.17 0.00 14.68
C ILE A 491 -34.28 0.97 15.10
N ALA A 492 -35.07 1.44 14.14
CA ALA A 492 -36.16 2.37 14.41
C ALA A 492 -37.49 1.65 14.69
N GLU A 493 -38.29 2.21 15.58
CA GLU A 493 -39.74 1.98 15.61
C GLU A 493 -40.40 2.38 14.28
N ASN A 494 -41.57 1.81 13.98
CA ASN A 494 -42.46 2.16 12.86
C ASN A 494 -41.89 2.04 11.42
N LEU A 495 -40.58 1.89 11.22
CA LEU A 495 -39.95 1.74 9.91
C LEU A 495 -39.98 0.30 9.41
N ALA A 496 -40.09 0.13 8.09
CA ALA A 496 -39.91 -1.16 7.42
C ALA A 496 -38.41 -1.53 7.28
N ASP A 497 -38.16 -2.76 6.84
CA ASP A 497 -36.86 -3.31 6.48
C ASP A 497 -35.73 -3.20 7.54
N GLN A 498 -36.10 -2.99 8.81
CA GLN A 498 -35.16 -2.99 9.93
C GLN A 498 -34.54 -4.37 10.08
N VAL A 499 -33.22 -4.43 10.31
CA VAL A 499 -32.49 -5.70 10.44
C VAL A 499 -32.74 -6.29 11.82
N LEU A 500 -33.29 -7.50 11.88
CA LEU A 500 -33.72 -8.17 13.12
C LEU A 500 -32.73 -9.24 13.62
N GLY A 501 -31.66 -9.48 12.86
CA GLY A 501 -30.66 -10.51 13.11
C GLY A 501 -30.34 -11.30 11.83
N GLY A 502 -29.38 -12.22 11.91
CA GLY A 502 -29.04 -13.09 10.79
C GLY A 502 -28.36 -14.38 11.23
N PHE A 503 -28.49 -15.41 10.39
CA PHE A 503 -27.88 -16.72 10.57
C PHE A 503 -27.13 -17.13 9.30
N VAL A 504 -26.19 -18.06 9.45
CA VAL A 504 -25.52 -18.75 8.35
C VAL A 504 -26.09 -20.15 8.25
N ALA A 505 -26.44 -20.58 7.04
CA ALA A 505 -26.68 -21.98 6.73
C ALA A 505 -25.45 -22.54 5.99
N ASP A 506 -24.86 -23.61 6.51
CA ASP A 506 -23.76 -24.36 5.89
C ASP A 506 -24.30 -25.74 5.48
N VAL A 507 -24.37 -25.95 4.18
CA VAL A 507 -25.00 -27.11 3.53
C VAL A 507 -23.96 -27.89 2.73
N LYS A 508 -23.94 -29.22 2.89
CA LYS A 508 -22.97 -30.11 2.25
C LYS A 508 -23.68 -31.26 1.53
N GLY A 509 -23.14 -31.60 0.36
CA GLY A 509 -23.59 -32.71 -0.48
C GLY A 509 -24.64 -32.34 -1.51
N GLU A 510 -25.83 -31.93 -1.08
CA GLU A 510 -26.95 -31.54 -1.94
C GLU A 510 -27.67 -30.31 -1.37
N ASP A 511 -28.43 -29.59 -2.22
CA ASP A 511 -29.26 -28.48 -1.75
C ASP A 511 -30.32 -28.99 -0.77
N VAL A 512 -30.69 -28.18 0.22
CA VAL A 512 -31.65 -28.56 1.26
C VAL A 512 -32.87 -27.66 1.22
N THR A 513 -34.03 -28.26 0.98
CA THR A 513 -35.33 -27.61 1.12
C THR A 513 -35.82 -27.65 2.56
N VAL A 514 -36.45 -26.56 3.01
CA VAL A 514 -37.11 -26.45 4.31
C VAL A 514 -38.48 -25.84 4.06
N ALA A 515 -39.54 -26.60 4.32
CA ALA A 515 -40.90 -26.18 3.94
C ALA A 515 -41.49 -25.08 4.82
N ALA A 516 -40.98 -24.93 6.05
CA ALA A 516 -41.35 -23.87 6.98
C ALA A 516 -40.37 -23.78 8.15
N MET A 517 -40.20 -22.57 8.70
CA MET A 517 -39.25 -22.26 9.79
C MET A 517 -39.94 -21.40 10.85
N ASN A 518 -39.87 -21.81 12.11
CA ASN A 518 -40.26 -20.98 13.25
C ASN A 518 -39.07 -20.19 13.79
N PHE A 519 -39.35 -18.99 14.28
CA PHE A 519 -38.43 -18.18 15.07
C PHE A 519 -39.15 -17.73 16.35
N ASP A 520 -38.44 -17.85 17.47
CA ASP A 520 -38.80 -17.17 18.71
C ASP A 520 -38.30 -15.72 18.63
N ALA A 521 -39.00 -14.82 19.33
CA ALA A 521 -38.57 -13.44 19.49
C ALA A 521 -38.83 -12.99 20.93
N SER A 522 -37.89 -12.27 21.51
CA SER A 522 -37.99 -11.70 22.84
C SER A 522 -37.60 -10.22 22.83
N THR A 523 -38.22 -9.48 23.74
CA THR A 523 -37.88 -8.09 24.02
C THR A 523 -37.22 -8.00 25.39
N ILE A 524 -36.28 -7.06 25.54
CA ILE A 524 -35.69 -6.74 26.84
C ILE A 524 -35.97 -5.27 27.07
N GLU A 525 -37.01 -4.98 27.86
CA GLU A 525 -37.30 -3.63 28.32
C GLU A 525 -36.13 -3.09 29.14
N ALA A 526 -35.76 -1.82 28.95
CA ALA A 526 -34.71 -1.17 29.73
C ALA A 526 -35.01 -1.14 31.25
N ALA A 527 -36.27 -1.38 31.65
CA ALA A 527 -36.74 -1.47 33.03
C ALA A 527 -36.57 -2.87 33.68
N GLY A 528 -36.21 -3.91 32.92
CA GLY A 528 -35.76 -5.20 33.48
C GLY A 528 -36.76 -6.36 33.50
N THR A 529 -37.92 -6.25 32.84
CA THR A 529 -38.82 -7.39 32.56
C THR A 529 -39.18 -7.39 31.09
N GLY A 530 -38.84 -8.46 30.35
CA GLY A 530 -39.18 -8.56 28.93
C GLY A 530 -40.65 -8.91 28.69
N GLY A 531 -41.28 -8.22 27.73
CA GLY A 531 -42.61 -8.54 27.25
C GLY A 531 -42.64 -9.75 26.29
N THR A 532 -43.85 -10.15 25.91
CA THR A 532 -44.07 -11.11 24.81
C THR A 532 -44.48 -10.38 23.55
N ILE A 533 -43.75 -10.56 22.45
CA ILE A 533 -44.09 -10.05 21.12
C ILE A 533 -45.54 -10.40 20.74
N ASP A 534 -46.29 -9.42 20.24
CA ASP A 534 -47.59 -9.57 19.59
C ASP A 534 -47.57 -9.20 18.09
N SER A 535 -48.74 -9.02 17.48
CA SER A 535 -48.91 -8.68 16.06
C SER A 535 -48.79 -7.18 15.71
N ASN A 536 -48.64 -6.32 16.71
CA ASN A 536 -48.40 -4.88 16.60
C ASN A 536 -46.90 -4.58 16.80
N ASP A 537 -46.27 -5.27 17.76
CA ASP A 537 -44.83 -5.21 18.04
C ASP A 537 -43.95 -5.49 16.82
N LEU A 538 -44.37 -6.43 15.96
CA LEU A 538 -43.57 -6.95 14.87
C LEU A 538 -44.43 -7.29 13.65
N THR A 539 -44.16 -6.65 12.50
CA THR A 539 -44.88 -6.89 11.23
C THR A 539 -43.94 -6.99 10.03
N ASN A 540 -44.45 -7.50 8.91
CA ASN A 540 -43.78 -7.57 7.61
C ASN A 540 -42.40 -8.26 7.64
N VAL A 541 -42.24 -9.29 8.48
CA VAL A 541 -40.98 -10.01 8.65
C VAL A 541 -40.66 -10.84 7.41
N THR A 542 -39.51 -10.60 6.80
CA THR A 542 -38.98 -11.30 5.63
C THR A 542 -37.64 -11.94 5.94
N LEU A 543 -37.35 -13.07 5.28
CA LEU A 543 -36.02 -13.66 5.24
C LEU A 543 -35.36 -13.26 3.92
N VAL A 544 -34.15 -12.71 3.99
CA VAL A 544 -33.42 -12.14 2.85
C VAL A 544 -32.05 -12.82 2.72
N ASP A 545 -31.66 -13.22 1.52
CA ASP A 545 -30.34 -13.78 1.25
C ASP A 545 -29.22 -12.72 1.17
N GLU A 546 -27.98 -13.17 1.16
CA GLU A 546 -26.76 -12.34 1.01
C GLU A 546 -26.70 -11.49 -0.27
N ASN A 547 -27.58 -11.72 -1.25
CA ASN A 547 -27.70 -10.91 -2.46
C ASN A 547 -28.82 -9.86 -2.36
N GLY A 548 -29.48 -9.76 -1.19
CA GLY A 548 -30.59 -8.83 -0.94
C GLY A 548 -31.94 -9.32 -1.47
N LYS A 549 -32.07 -10.58 -1.88
CA LYS A 549 -33.32 -11.15 -2.40
C LYS A 549 -34.13 -11.77 -1.26
N VAL A 550 -35.42 -11.43 -1.18
CA VAL A 550 -36.38 -12.10 -0.29
C VAL A 550 -36.53 -13.58 -0.71
N VAL A 551 -36.39 -14.48 0.26
CA VAL A 551 -36.56 -15.94 0.10
C VAL A 551 -37.75 -16.51 0.87
N ALA A 552 -38.27 -15.79 1.88
CA ALA A 552 -39.53 -16.12 2.57
C ALA A 552 -40.18 -14.86 3.18
N GLY A 553 -41.50 -14.92 3.40
CA GLY A 553 -42.32 -13.82 3.93
C GLY A 553 -42.81 -12.84 2.85
N PRO A 554 -43.49 -11.74 3.25
CA PRO A 554 -43.62 -11.25 4.62
C PRO A 554 -44.57 -12.08 5.51
N VAL A 555 -44.28 -12.13 6.81
CA VAL A 555 -45.15 -12.66 7.88
C VAL A 555 -45.18 -11.72 9.08
N ASP A 556 -46.27 -11.69 9.84
CA ASP A 556 -46.41 -10.83 11.03
C ASP A 556 -46.20 -11.63 12.34
N GLY A 557 -45.83 -10.93 13.40
CA GLY A 557 -45.69 -11.47 14.75
C GLY A 557 -47.01 -12.02 15.30
N GLN A 558 -46.93 -12.97 16.22
CA GLN A 558 -48.08 -13.65 16.82
C GLN A 558 -47.89 -13.75 18.34
N VAL A 559 -49.00 -13.64 19.09
CA VAL A 559 -49.00 -13.66 20.57
C VAL A 559 -48.49 -15.00 21.11
N GLY A 560 -47.23 -15.05 21.53
CA GLY A 560 -46.66 -16.19 22.23
C GLY A 560 -45.14 -16.28 22.08
N GLY A 561 -44.41 -16.40 23.20
CA GLY A 561 -42.94 -16.41 23.22
C GLY A 561 -42.26 -17.62 22.55
N ASN A 562 -43.02 -18.63 22.12
CA ASN A 562 -42.53 -19.76 21.34
C ASN A 562 -43.14 -19.69 19.93
N ASN A 563 -42.30 -19.63 18.89
CA ASN A 563 -42.69 -19.46 17.48
C ASN A 563 -43.37 -18.11 17.20
N ALA A 564 -42.85 -17.02 17.76
CA ALA A 564 -43.35 -15.65 17.62
C ALA A 564 -43.62 -15.23 16.16
N PHE A 565 -42.89 -15.80 15.18
CA PHE A 565 -43.32 -15.82 13.78
C PHE A 565 -42.89 -17.11 13.06
N ARG A 566 -43.63 -17.49 12.01
CA ARG A 566 -43.39 -18.69 11.20
C ARG A 566 -43.42 -18.37 9.72
N PHE A 567 -42.32 -18.62 9.02
CA PHE A 567 -42.32 -18.69 7.56
C PHE A 567 -42.95 -20.01 7.12
N SER A 568 -43.87 -19.97 6.15
CA SER A 568 -44.49 -21.14 5.52
C SER A 568 -44.08 -21.34 4.05
N ASP A 569 -43.19 -20.48 3.54
CA ASP A 569 -42.54 -20.63 2.23
C ASP A 569 -41.49 -21.75 2.26
N THR A 570 -41.38 -22.51 1.17
CA THR A 570 -40.33 -23.51 1.02
C THR A 570 -39.02 -22.86 0.56
N VAL A 571 -38.10 -22.64 1.50
CA VAL A 571 -36.76 -22.11 1.24
C VAL A 571 -35.83 -23.23 0.77
N THR A 572 -34.96 -22.95 -0.19
CA THR A 572 -33.90 -23.86 -0.64
C THR A 572 -32.53 -23.29 -0.27
N PHE A 573 -31.90 -23.86 0.75
CA PHE A 573 -30.52 -23.57 1.11
C PHE A 573 -29.58 -24.28 0.12
N LYS A 574 -28.63 -23.53 -0.44
CA LYS A 574 -27.70 -24.02 -1.46
C LYS A 574 -26.46 -24.66 -0.86
N VAL A 575 -25.90 -25.67 -1.53
CA VAL A 575 -24.59 -26.25 -1.14
C VAL A 575 -23.52 -25.17 -1.05
N GLY A 576 -22.88 -25.07 0.11
CA GLY A 576 -22.03 -23.95 0.48
C GLY A 576 -22.46 -23.34 1.81
N ARG A 577 -21.84 -22.21 2.15
CA ARG A 577 -22.03 -21.50 3.41
C ARG A 577 -22.56 -20.10 3.11
N HIS A 578 -23.85 -19.89 3.35
CA HIS A 578 -24.60 -18.71 2.89
C HIS A 578 -25.22 -17.94 4.07
N THR A 579 -25.22 -16.60 3.98
CA THR A 579 -25.78 -15.72 5.01
C THR A 579 -27.23 -15.37 4.70
N TYR A 580 -28.09 -15.43 5.72
CA TYR A 580 -29.49 -15.03 5.66
C TYR A 580 -29.80 -14.02 6.77
N THR A 581 -30.50 -12.95 6.40
CA THR A 581 -30.82 -11.82 7.27
C THR A 581 -32.34 -11.75 7.45
N LEU A 582 -32.80 -11.64 8.70
CA LEU A 582 -34.17 -11.29 8.99
C LEU A 582 -34.34 -9.77 8.89
N LYS A 583 -35.39 -9.33 8.21
CA LYS A 583 -35.82 -7.93 8.17
C LYS A 583 -37.29 -7.82 8.51
N GLY A 584 -37.73 -6.69 9.08
CA GLY A 584 -39.15 -6.45 9.31
C GLY A 584 -39.42 -5.04 9.80
N LYS A 585 -40.60 -4.84 10.37
CA LYS A 585 -41.06 -3.57 10.96
C LYS A 585 -41.36 -3.76 12.44
N ILE A 586 -40.76 -2.90 13.27
CA ILE A 586 -41.03 -2.77 14.70
C ILE A 586 -42.30 -1.91 14.92
N GLY A 587 -42.99 -2.16 16.03
CA GLY A 587 -44.16 -1.41 16.53
C GLY A 587 -43.86 0.05 16.91
N THR A 588 -44.69 0.62 17.78
CA THR A 588 -44.67 2.05 18.21
C THR A 588 -44.85 2.23 19.73
N ASP A 589 -44.72 1.14 20.46
CA ASP A 589 -45.00 0.95 21.88
C ASP A 589 -43.71 0.75 22.71
N PHE A 590 -42.58 0.61 22.02
CA PHE A 590 -41.25 0.41 22.60
C PHE A 590 -40.69 1.69 23.21
N ALA A 591 -40.05 1.55 24.37
CA ALA A 591 -39.25 2.62 24.94
C ALA A 591 -37.89 2.72 24.23
N GLN A 592 -37.31 3.92 24.24
CA GLN A 592 -35.95 4.11 23.74
C GLN A 592 -34.97 3.25 24.57
N ASN A 593 -34.09 2.53 23.88
CA ASN A 593 -33.09 1.59 24.43
C ASN A 593 -33.62 0.18 24.78
N ASP A 594 -34.90 -0.12 24.54
CA ASP A 594 -35.40 -1.50 24.59
C ASP A 594 -34.69 -2.34 23.52
N GLN A 595 -34.53 -3.64 23.77
CA GLN A 595 -33.80 -4.53 22.86
C GLN A 595 -34.70 -5.59 22.25
N PHE A 596 -34.45 -5.93 20.98
CA PHE A 596 -35.08 -7.03 20.25
C PHE A 596 -34.06 -8.15 20.00
N ALA A 597 -34.43 -9.40 20.27
CA ALA A 597 -33.63 -10.57 19.89
C ALA A 597 -34.51 -11.67 19.28
N ALA A 598 -34.07 -12.25 18.18
CA ALA A 598 -34.67 -13.45 17.59
C ALA A 598 -33.79 -14.69 17.82
N SER A 599 -34.41 -15.86 17.87
CA SER A 599 -33.73 -17.17 17.92
C SER A 599 -34.52 -18.26 17.19
N THR A 600 -33.87 -19.37 16.88
CA THR A 600 -34.51 -20.59 16.36
C THR A 600 -33.69 -21.81 16.78
N THR A 601 -34.32 -22.96 16.95
CA THR A 601 -33.70 -24.26 17.22
C THR A 601 -33.96 -25.17 16.02
N PRO A 602 -33.11 -25.15 14.97
CA PRO A 602 -33.46 -25.70 13.65
C PRO A 602 -33.80 -27.20 13.64
N SER A 603 -33.32 -27.96 14.62
CA SER A 603 -33.62 -29.39 14.80
C SER A 603 -35.05 -29.69 15.30
N SER A 604 -35.77 -28.71 15.86
CA SER A 604 -37.17 -28.81 16.28
C SER A 604 -38.11 -27.85 15.52
N ASP A 605 -37.59 -26.68 15.15
CA ASP A 605 -38.40 -25.53 14.76
C ASP A 605 -38.60 -25.41 13.24
N TRP A 606 -37.77 -26.14 12.48
CA TRP A 606 -37.81 -26.18 11.02
C TRP A 606 -38.42 -27.50 10.57
N THR A 607 -39.47 -27.44 9.75
CA THR A 607 -40.28 -28.62 9.39
C THR A 607 -40.10 -29.02 7.93
N THR A 608 -40.05 -30.33 7.69
CA THR A 608 -39.84 -30.93 6.36
C THR A 608 -38.51 -30.48 5.73
N VAL A 609 -37.43 -30.55 6.54
CA VAL A 609 -36.05 -30.37 6.08
C VAL A 609 -35.65 -31.58 5.22
N LYS A 610 -35.39 -31.38 3.92
CA LYS A 610 -35.12 -32.46 2.96
C LYS A 610 -34.07 -32.11 1.91
N GLY A 611 -33.23 -33.08 1.57
CA GLY A 611 -32.32 -33.00 0.42
C GLY A 611 -33.09 -32.97 -0.91
N THR A 612 -32.70 -32.10 -1.84
CA THR A 612 -33.41 -31.95 -3.14
C THR A 612 -33.25 -33.14 -4.07
N ASN A 613 -32.14 -33.87 -3.98
CA ASN A 613 -31.78 -34.95 -4.88
C ASN A 613 -32.13 -36.31 -4.24
N SER A 614 -31.86 -36.46 -2.94
CA SER A 614 -32.18 -37.67 -2.18
C SER A 614 -33.67 -37.78 -1.80
N SER A 615 -34.36 -36.64 -1.68
CA SER A 615 -35.67 -36.52 -1.00
C SER A 615 -35.68 -37.02 0.46
N GLN A 616 -34.52 -37.31 1.05
CA GLN A 616 -34.38 -37.81 2.41
C GLN A 616 -34.57 -36.68 3.43
N THR A 617 -35.12 -37.02 4.60
CA THR A 617 -35.18 -36.08 5.73
C THR A 617 -33.78 -35.86 6.28
N ILE A 618 -33.39 -34.59 6.43
CA ILE A 618 -32.11 -34.19 7.01
C ILE A 618 -32.40 -33.55 8.35
N THR A 619 -31.78 -34.02 9.44
CA THR A 619 -31.87 -33.34 10.73
C THR A 619 -30.82 -32.24 10.80
N PRO A 620 -31.19 -30.95 10.95
CA PRO A 620 -30.20 -29.88 11.13
C PRO A 620 -29.33 -30.12 12.36
N SER A 621 -28.02 -29.95 12.20
CA SER A 621 -27.06 -30.08 13.30
C SER A 621 -26.88 -28.74 14.02
N GLY A 622 -27.16 -28.72 15.32
CA GLY A 622 -27.06 -27.53 16.17
C GLY A 622 -27.99 -27.60 17.39
N GLY A 623 -27.76 -26.69 18.33
CA GLY A 623 -28.72 -26.32 19.37
C GLY A 623 -29.51 -25.06 18.99
N THR A 624 -30.04 -24.34 19.98
CA THR A 624 -30.68 -23.04 19.76
C THR A 624 -29.67 -22.01 19.26
N VAL A 625 -30.02 -21.34 18.17
CA VAL A 625 -29.25 -20.28 17.51
C VAL A 625 -29.90 -18.93 17.83
N THR A 626 -29.36 -18.22 18.82
CA THR A 626 -29.72 -16.83 19.10
C THR A 626 -28.96 -15.91 18.14
N LEU A 627 -29.66 -14.95 17.52
CA LEU A 627 -29.08 -14.06 16.52
C LEU A 627 -28.36 -12.86 17.17
N SER A 628 -28.16 -11.76 16.44
CA SER A 628 -27.69 -10.50 17.02
C SER A 628 -28.86 -9.72 17.62
N THR A 629 -28.75 -9.39 18.90
CA THR A 629 -29.66 -8.46 19.58
C THR A 629 -29.54 -7.07 18.97
N MET A 630 -30.67 -6.40 18.80
CA MET A 630 -30.77 -5.04 18.22
C MET A 630 -31.33 -4.08 19.25
N THR A 631 -30.93 -2.81 19.19
CA THR A 631 -31.39 -1.76 20.11
C THR A 631 -32.43 -0.89 19.42
N ILE A 632 -33.63 -0.78 20.00
CA ILE A 632 -34.71 0.05 19.48
C ILE A 632 -34.45 1.50 19.91
N LYS A 633 -34.51 2.41 18.93
CA LYS A 633 -34.23 3.83 19.08
C LYS A 633 -35.26 4.65 18.32
N THR A 634 -35.72 5.74 18.94
CA THR A 634 -36.40 6.83 18.24
C THR A 634 -35.39 7.63 17.40
N GLY A 635 -35.87 8.50 16.51
CA GLY A 635 -35.01 9.50 15.88
C GLY A 635 -34.46 10.47 16.94
N ALA A 636 -33.14 10.71 16.96
CA ALA A 636 -32.49 11.52 18.00
C ALA A 636 -31.26 12.27 17.46
N LEU A 637 -31.20 13.59 17.69
CA LEU A 637 -30.06 14.45 17.33
C LEU A 637 -29.54 15.16 18.58
N VAL A 638 -28.23 15.27 18.73
CA VAL A 638 -27.59 16.19 19.68
C VAL A 638 -26.86 17.29 18.90
N LEU A 639 -27.14 18.56 19.25
CA LEU A 639 -26.45 19.73 18.74
C LEU A 639 -25.49 20.28 19.80
N THR A 640 -24.21 20.41 19.44
CA THR A 640 -23.17 21.01 20.30
C THR A 640 -22.26 21.94 19.50
N ILE A 641 -21.52 22.84 20.17
CA ILE A 641 -20.41 23.57 19.55
C ILE A 641 -19.11 22.80 19.79
N SER A 642 -18.26 22.70 18.77
CA SER A 642 -16.92 22.09 18.86
C SER A 642 -16.06 22.85 19.88
N THR A 643 -15.31 22.13 20.71
CA THR A 643 -14.54 22.71 21.83
C THR A 643 -13.53 23.77 21.39
N ASP A 644 -12.97 23.66 20.18
CA ASP A 644 -12.07 24.65 19.59
C ASP A 644 -12.76 25.96 19.17
N THR A 645 -14.10 26.01 19.20
CA THR A 645 -14.95 27.18 18.89
C THR A 645 -15.92 27.54 20.03
N ALA A 646 -15.99 26.76 21.11
CA ALA A 646 -16.89 26.98 22.23
C ALA A 646 -16.51 28.21 23.06
N SER A 647 -17.44 28.70 23.89
CA SER A 647 -17.26 29.85 24.78
C SER A 647 -16.13 29.70 25.82
N SER A 648 -15.65 28.47 26.03
CA SER A 648 -14.49 28.15 26.85
C SER A 648 -13.13 28.25 26.13
N SER A 649 -13.11 28.40 24.80
CA SER A 649 -11.88 28.64 24.05
C SER A 649 -11.42 30.10 24.14
N PRO A 650 -10.11 30.39 24.19
CA PRO A 650 -9.60 31.76 24.23
C PRO A 650 -10.08 32.63 23.06
N ASN A 651 -10.37 33.90 23.37
CA ASN A 651 -10.78 34.91 22.40
C ASN A 651 -9.79 35.02 21.22
N GLN A 652 -10.29 35.35 20.04
CA GLN A 652 -9.49 35.42 18.80
C GLN A 652 -9.49 36.84 18.21
N ASN A 653 -8.30 37.37 17.93
CA ASN A 653 -8.13 38.66 17.27
C ASN A 653 -8.21 38.50 15.75
N VAL A 654 -9.23 39.12 15.14
CA VAL A 654 -9.53 39.05 13.70
C VAL A 654 -9.63 40.46 13.15
N VAL A 655 -8.98 40.72 12.02
CA VAL A 655 -8.93 42.06 11.43
C VAL A 655 -10.17 42.32 10.56
N LYS A 656 -10.76 43.50 10.74
CA LYS A 656 -11.89 44.01 9.94
C LYS A 656 -11.53 44.02 8.46
N GLY A 657 -12.44 43.54 7.62
CA GLY A 657 -12.18 43.23 6.19
C GLY A 657 -11.92 41.75 5.90
N THR A 658 -11.69 40.89 6.91
CA THR A 658 -11.50 39.45 6.69
C THR A 658 -12.78 38.80 6.14
N GLY A 659 -12.72 38.35 4.88
CA GLY A 659 -13.76 37.57 4.23
C GLY A 659 -13.77 36.10 4.66
N ALA A 660 -14.96 35.50 4.70
CA ALA A 660 -15.20 34.08 5.00
C ALA A 660 -14.50 33.53 6.27
N TYR A 661 -14.34 34.37 7.31
CA TYR A 661 -13.81 33.94 8.61
C TYR A 661 -14.75 32.92 9.27
N GLN A 662 -14.17 31.85 9.84
CA GLN A 662 -14.92 30.79 10.52
C GLN A 662 -15.11 31.11 12.02
N PHE A 663 -16.30 31.57 12.38
CA PHE A 663 -16.65 31.95 13.75
C PHE A 663 -16.84 30.72 14.65
N ALA A 664 -17.73 29.80 14.24
CA ALA A 664 -18.16 28.65 15.03
C ALA A 664 -18.17 27.34 14.22
N LYS A 665 -18.11 26.20 14.93
CA LYS A 665 -18.32 24.86 14.37
C LYS A 665 -19.39 24.15 15.18
N TYR A 666 -20.41 23.66 14.50
CA TYR A 666 -21.55 22.96 15.09
C TYR A 666 -21.47 21.47 14.79
N ILE A 667 -21.53 20.64 15.83
CA ILE A 667 -21.55 19.19 15.71
C ILE A 667 -23.00 18.73 15.81
N LEU A 668 -23.45 18.04 14.75
CA LEU A 668 -24.75 17.42 14.58
C LEU A 668 -24.57 15.92 14.76
N ASP A 669 -24.84 15.40 15.95
CA ASP A 669 -24.58 14.01 16.32
C ASP A 669 -25.87 13.17 16.30
N ALA A 670 -25.92 12.18 15.42
CA ALA A 670 -27.01 11.22 15.27
C ALA A 670 -26.58 9.79 15.64
N SER A 671 -25.53 9.64 16.47
CA SER A 671 -25.04 8.35 16.99
C SER A 671 -26.15 7.52 17.64
N GLU A 672 -26.95 8.15 18.50
CA GLU A 672 -28.04 7.51 19.25
C GLU A 672 -29.36 7.38 18.47
N SER A 673 -29.41 7.81 17.20
CA SER A 673 -30.63 7.79 16.37
C SER A 673 -30.99 6.39 15.86
N GLY A 674 -32.30 6.11 15.76
CA GLY A 674 -32.84 4.92 15.09
C GLY A 674 -32.88 4.99 13.57
N GLU A 675 -32.90 6.20 12.98
CA GLU A 675 -32.91 6.42 11.53
C GLU A 675 -32.03 7.62 11.11
N ASP A 676 -31.70 7.70 9.82
CA ASP A 676 -31.01 8.84 9.23
C ASP A 676 -31.85 10.11 9.37
N LEU A 677 -31.21 11.24 9.66
CA LEU A 677 -31.90 12.49 9.99
C LEU A 677 -31.73 13.55 8.89
N ARG A 678 -32.83 14.16 8.50
CA ARG A 678 -32.93 15.23 7.50
C ARG A 678 -33.08 16.58 8.21
N ILE A 679 -32.15 17.49 7.97
CA ILE A 679 -32.16 18.85 8.50
C ILE A 679 -32.40 19.83 7.35
N THR A 680 -33.34 20.76 7.52
CA THR A 680 -33.73 21.75 6.48
C THR A 680 -33.35 23.19 6.81
N SER A 681 -33.24 23.52 8.09
CA SER A 681 -32.69 24.80 8.56
C SER A 681 -32.13 24.64 9.97
N MET A 682 -31.25 25.56 10.37
CA MET A 682 -30.77 25.73 11.75
C MET A 682 -30.97 27.16 12.22
N GLN A 683 -31.25 27.35 13.51
CA GLN A 683 -31.28 28.66 14.18
C GLN A 683 -30.06 28.78 15.09
N LEU A 684 -29.30 29.86 14.93
CA LEU A 684 -28.03 30.10 15.64
C LEU A 684 -28.04 31.48 16.28
N ASP A 685 -27.62 31.57 17.53
CA ASP A 685 -27.63 32.82 18.30
C ASP A 685 -26.48 33.74 17.88
N LEU A 686 -26.77 35.02 17.58
CA LEU A 686 -25.79 36.05 17.27
C LEU A 686 -25.68 37.05 18.43
N THR A 687 -24.50 37.08 19.05
CA THR A 687 -24.14 38.05 20.08
C THR A 687 -23.11 39.05 19.53
N THR A 688 -23.35 40.35 19.70
CA THR A 688 -22.42 41.43 19.32
C THR A 688 -22.20 42.43 20.46
N SER A 689 -21.09 43.16 20.42
CA SER A 689 -20.75 44.22 21.38
C SER A 689 -21.80 45.34 21.49
N TYR A 690 -22.05 45.82 22.71
CA TYR A 690 -22.83 47.03 22.98
C TYR A 690 -21.96 48.29 22.77
N PRO A 691 -22.47 49.41 22.22
CA PRO A 691 -23.87 49.68 21.86
C PRO A 691 -24.37 48.83 20.69
N ALA A 692 -25.64 48.42 20.77
CA ALA A 692 -26.33 47.76 19.67
C ALA A 692 -26.31 48.64 18.41
N ASN A 693 -26.48 48.00 17.24
CA ASN A 693 -26.24 48.50 15.88
C ASN A 693 -24.82 48.27 15.32
N THR A 694 -24.30 47.05 15.43
CA THR A 694 -23.03 46.63 14.79
C THR A 694 -23.10 45.25 14.10
N ALA A 695 -24.30 44.71 13.91
CA ALA A 695 -24.50 43.37 13.36
C ALA A 695 -24.58 43.33 11.82
N ASP A 696 -24.92 44.45 11.16
CA ASP A 696 -24.84 44.58 9.70
C ASP A 696 -23.40 44.59 9.16
N GLU A 697 -22.41 44.75 10.05
CA GLU A 697 -20.98 44.59 9.78
C GLU A 697 -20.57 43.12 9.51
N LEU A 698 -21.48 42.17 9.77
CA LEU A 698 -21.36 40.79 9.32
C LEU A 698 -22.13 40.60 8.01
N THR A 699 -21.47 40.11 6.98
CA THR A 699 -22.10 39.83 5.68
C THR A 699 -21.74 38.45 5.17
N ASN A 700 -22.51 37.93 4.23
CA ASN A 700 -22.28 36.62 3.60
C ASN A 700 -22.14 35.44 4.61
N CYS A 701 -22.96 35.40 5.66
CA CYS A 701 -22.96 34.31 6.61
C CYS A 701 -23.51 33.01 5.99
N GLN A 702 -22.71 31.95 6.03
CA GLN A 702 -23.01 30.63 5.48
C GLN A 702 -22.58 29.50 6.41
N LEU A 703 -23.44 28.49 6.56
CA LEU A 703 -23.05 27.19 7.10
C LEU A 703 -22.45 26.32 5.98
N LYS A 704 -21.36 25.61 6.29
CA LYS A 704 -20.63 24.76 5.34
C LYS A 704 -20.42 23.34 5.86
N ASP A 705 -20.75 22.36 5.03
CA ASP A 705 -20.39 20.94 5.20
C ASP A 705 -19.06 20.72 4.45
N GLY A 706 -17.94 20.79 5.18
CA GLY A 706 -16.61 20.88 4.60
C GLY A 706 -16.44 22.14 3.75
N ALA A 707 -16.27 21.97 2.43
CA ALA A 707 -16.17 23.08 1.48
C ALA A 707 -17.54 23.55 0.94
N THR A 708 -18.59 22.74 1.09
CA THR A 708 -19.90 22.97 0.46
C THR A 708 -20.75 23.90 1.31
N ALA A 709 -21.10 25.08 0.79
CA ALA A 709 -22.08 25.95 1.43
C ALA A 709 -23.49 25.35 1.35
N LEU A 710 -24.20 25.34 2.47
CA LEU A 710 -25.55 24.80 2.58
C LEU A 710 -26.63 25.84 2.27
N ASN A 711 -26.34 27.13 2.42
CA ASN A 711 -27.25 28.24 2.15
C ASN A 711 -26.59 29.25 1.19
N THR A 712 -27.14 29.41 -0.03
CA THR A 712 -26.56 30.25 -1.09
C THR A 712 -27.61 31.13 -1.77
N GLY A 713 -27.18 32.04 -2.66
CA GLY A 713 -28.08 32.97 -3.35
C GLY A 713 -28.89 33.83 -2.37
N THR A 714 -30.22 33.69 -2.41
CA THR A 714 -31.16 34.40 -1.52
C THR A 714 -31.20 33.86 -0.09
N ASN A 715 -30.63 32.69 0.18
CA ASN A 715 -30.58 32.07 1.51
C ASN A 715 -29.32 32.46 2.30
N ILE A 716 -28.43 33.29 1.73
CA ILE A 716 -27.25 33.81 2.41
C ILE A 716 -27.71 34.75 3.54
N VAL A 717 -27.32 34.44 4.77
CA VAL A 717 -27.68 35.26 5.93
C VAL A 717 -26.80 36.51 5.94
N ASN A 718 -27.43 37.66 6.00
CA ASN A 718 -26.79 38.94 6.26
C ASN A 718 -27.56 39.53 7.46
N PRO A 719 -26.99 39.53 8.67
CA PRO A 719 -27.62 40.17 9.82
C PRO A 719 -27.79 41.69 9.61
N SER A 720 -28.55 42.29 10.50
CA SER A 720 -28.95 43.70 10.48
C SER A 720 -28.89 44.28 11.88
N ASN A 721 -28.95 45.60 12.02
CA ASN A 721 -28.71 46.25 13.31
C ASN A 721 -29.78 45.98 14.38
N ASP A 722 -30.99 45.59 13.99
CA ASP A 722 -32.04 45.10 14.89
C ASP A 722 -31.67 43.76 15.58
N ASP A 723 -30.64 43.06 15.10
CA ASP A 723 -30.25 41.71 15.55
C ASP A 723 -29.13 41.71 16.61
N ALA A 724 -28.59 42.87 16.97
CA ALA A 724 -27.36 43.02 17.76
C ALA A 724 -27.46 42.62 19.25
N ALA A 725 -28.51 41.88 19.65
CA ALA A 725 -28.94 41.69 21.04
C ALA A 725 -29.31 40.23 21.40
N GLY A 726 -28.67 39.24 20.78
CA GLY A 726 -28.93 37.81 21.05
C GLY A 726 -30.16 37.30 20.32
N VAL A 727 -30.17 37.43 18.99
CA VAL A 727 -31.30 37.08 18.12
C VAL A 727 -30.97 35.86 17.28
N ASP A 728 -31.74 34.78 17.45
CA ASP A 728 -31.62 33.53 16.67
C ASP A 728 -31.75 33.79 15.15
N LYS A 729 -30.68 33.51 14.42
CA LYS A 729 -30.64 33.60 12.95
C LYS A 729 -30.93 32.27 12.29
N THR A 730 -31.98 32.24 11.47
CA THR A 730 -32.37 31.06 10.69
C THR A 730 -31.54 30.94 9.41
N PHE A 731 -30.69 29.93 9.34
CA PHE A 731 -29.97 29.49 8.15
C PHE A 731 -30.81 28.41 7.44
N THR A 732 -31.52 28.79 6.38
CA THR A 732 -32.29 27.86 5.53
C THR A 732 -31.37 27.19 4.52
N PHE A 733 -31.38 25.85 4.43
CA PHE A 733 -30.54 25.13 3.49
C PHE A 733 -31.18 25.03 2.10
N ASP A 734 -30.39 25.23 1.04
CA ASP A 734 -30.80 25.13 -0.37
C ASP A 734 -31.24 23.70 -0.73
N THR A 735 -30.62 22.72 -0.07
CA THR A 735 -30.96 21.29 -0.11
C THR A 735 -30.85 20.72 1.29
N SER A 736 -31.80 19.88 1.71
CA SER A 736 -31.79 19.30 3.05
C SER A 736 -30.53 18.47 3.31
N LEU A 737 -29.81 18.79 4.38
CA LEU A 737 -28.67 18.00 4.86
C LEU A 737 -29.17 16.66 5.40
N VAL A 738 -28.41 15.59 5.16
CA VAL A 738 -28.65 14.28 5.79
C VAL A 738 -27.48 13.95 6.72
N VAL A 739 -27.81 13.61 7.97
CA VAL A 739 -26.90 13.04 8.97
C VAL A 739 -27.27 11.57 9.14
N PRO A 740 -26.44 10.62 8.65
CA PRO A 740 -26.73 9.19 8.81
C PRO A 740 -26.74 8.75 10.28
N LYS A 741 -27.58 7.78 10.64
CA LYS A 741 -27.59 7.23 12.00
C LYS A 741 -26.26 6.57 12.37
N GLY A 742 -25.91 6.62 13.65
CA GLY A 742 -24.61 6.11 14.10
C GLY A 742 -23.43 7.01 13.73
N THR A 743 -23.68 8.24 13.23
CA THR A 743 -22.64 9.17 12.78
C THR A 743 -22.90 10.60 13.25
N ALA A 744 -21.86 11.44 13.18
CA ALA A 744 -21.97 12.88 13.42
C ALA A 744 -21.41 13.67 12.21
N LYS A 745 -21.92 14.88 12.00
CA LYS A 745 -21.43 15.86 11.02
C LYS A 745 -21.03 17.16 11.70
N THR A 746 -19.95 17.78 11.23
CA THR A 746 -19.51 19.10 11.71
C THR A 746 -19.72 20.15 10.63
N LEU A 747 -20.52 21.17 10.93
CA LEU A 747 -20.74 22.33 10.06
C LEU A 747 -19.92 23.52 10.52
N ALA A 748 -19.21 24.17 9.61
CA ALA A 748 -18.48 25.41 9.86
C ALA A 748 -19.36 26.62 9.50
N LEU A 749 -19.59 27.53 10.44
CA LEU A 749 -20.19 28.84 10.15
C LEU A 749 -19.10 29.82 9.75
N VAL A 750 -19.20 30.34 8.52
CA VAL A 750 -18.32 31.41 8.01
C VAL A 750 -19.12 32.67 7.72
N CYS A 751 -18.54 33.85 7.99
CA CYS A 751 -19.06 35.15 7.55
C CYS A 751 -17.90 36.05 7.08
N ASN A 752 -18.19 37.07 6.30
CA ASN A 752 -17.29 38.22 6.12
C ASN A 752 -17.47 39.19 7.30
N LEU A 753 -16.35 39.71 7.81
CA LEU A 753 -16.32 40.88 8.69
C LEU A 753 -16.00 42.11 7.83
N THR A 754 -16.88 43.12 7.76
CA THR A 754 -16.70 44.28 6.87
C THR A 754 -15.47 45.13 7.25
N ALA A 755 -14.85 45.77 6.25
CA ALA A 755 -13.78 46.74 6.47
C ALA A 755 -14.37 48.09 6.93
N GLY A 756 -13.73 48.74 7.92
CA GLY A 756 -14.18 50.02 8.47
C GLY A 756 -15.30 49.94 9.52
N GLY A 757 -15.72 48.74 9.92
CA GLY A 757 -16.75 48.53 10.94
C GLY A 757 -16.38 48.99 12.36
N THR A 758 -17.38 49.18 13.21
CA THR A 758 -17.30 49.59 14.61
C THR A 758 -17.42 48.45 15.62
N VAL A 759 -17.90 47.25 15.24
CA VAL A 759 -18.04 46.07 16.11
C VAL A 759 -16.73 45.77 16.85
N GLU A 760 -16.81 45.42 18.14
CA GLU A 760 -15.64 45.07 18.96
C GLU A 760 -15.63 43.57 19.26
N TYR A 761 -16.80 43.00 19.57
CA TYR A 761 -16.97 41.59 19.93
C TYR A 761 -18.07 40.93 19.10
N VAL A 762 -17.82 39.71 18.61
CA VAL A 762 -18.79 38.86 17.92
C VAL A 762 -18.72 37.43 18.47
N GLY A 763 -19.87 36.86 18.83
CA GLY A 763 -20.04 35.45 19.21
C GLY A 763 -21.18 34.81 18.42
N TRP A 764 -21.05 33.52 18.13
CA TRP A 764 -22.05 32.72 17.41
C TRP A 764 -22.32 31.43 18.20
N GLY A 765 -23.50 31.37 18.82
CA GLY A 765 -23.87 30.33 19.78
C GLY A 765 -24.79 29.24 19.23
N ALA A 766 -25.12 28.30 20.10
CA ALA A 766 -26.20 27.32 19.99
C ALA A 766 -26.97 27.32 21.32
N GLY A 767 -28.29 27.35 21.25
CA GLY A 767 -29.20 27.38 22.40
C GLY A 767 -29.24 28.75 23.09
N GLY A 768 -29.80 29.75 22.41
CA GLY A 768 -29.93 31.12 22.90
C GLY A 768 -30.79 31.28 24.17
N LEU A 769 -30.74 32.49 24.75
CA LEU A 769 -31.18 32.82 26.11
C LEU A 769 -32.65 32.53 26.50
N THR A 770 -33.55 32.14 25.58
CA THR A 770 -35.00 32.06 25.85
C THR A 770 -35.66 30.70 25.58
N THR A 771 -35.20 29.87 24.63
CA THR A 771 -35.76 28.53 24.36
C THR A 771 -34.73 27.56 23.77
N ALA A 772 -34.31 26.55 24.56
CA ALA A 772 -33.28 25.58 24.17
C ALA A 772 -33.78 24.38 23.32
N ALA A 773 -34.81 24.56 22.49
CA ALA A 773 -35.38 23.51 21.64
C ALA A 773 -36.01 24.08 20.35
N ASN A 774 -35.92 23.33 19.26
CA ASN A 774 -36.21 23.71 17.86
C ASN A 774 -35.12 24.60 17.20
N GLN A 775 -33.86 24.47 17.64
CA GLN A 775 -32.71 25.07 16.95
C GLN A 775 -32.37 24.39 15.62
N ALA A 776 -32.94 23.22 15.32
CA ALA A 776 -32.86 22.61 14.00
C ALA A 776 -34.22 22.09 13.56
N VAL A 777 -34.57 22.26 12.28
CA VAL A 777 -35.77 21.62 11.71
C VAL A 777 -35.38 20.22 11.24
N VAL A 778 -35.40 19.29 12.20
CA VAL A 778 -35.01 17.88 12.03
C VAL A 778 -36.23 17.00 11.77
N THR A 779 -36.10 16.11 10.79
CA THR A 779 -37.09 15.06 10.50
C THR A 779 -36.41 13.72 10.23
N GLY A 780 -37.06 12.60 10.52
CA GLY A 780 -36.61 11.29 10.06
C GLY A 780 -36.62 11.22 8.52
N VAL A 781 -35.53 10.75 7.90
CA VAL A 781 -35.41 10.62 6.44
C VAL A 781 -36.46 9.67 5.87
N THR A 782 -36.83 8.64 6.63
CA THR A 782 -37.70 7.53 6.20
C THR A 782 -39.10 7.64 6.80
N SER A 783 -39.21 7.99 8.09
CA SER A 783 -40.51 8.15 8.75
C SER A 783 -41.22 9.45 8.38
N GLY A 784 -40.46 10.51 8.08
CA GLY A 784 -40.96 11.87 7.95
C GLY A 784 -41.46 12.49 9.27
N THR A 785 -41.26 11.86 10.43
CA THR A 785 -41.65 12.43 11.73
C THR A 785 -40.68 13.54 12.14
N SER A 786 -41.18 14.53 12.88
CA SER A 786 -40.33 15.55 13.50
C SER A 786 -39.50 14.93 14.63
N VAL A 787 -38.21 15.20 14.64
CA VAL A 787 -37.28 14.77 15.70
C VAL A 787 -36.94 15.98 16.55
N ALA A 788 -37.15 15.88 17.87
CA ALA A 788 -36.71 16.91 18.81
C ALA A 788 -35.21 16.71 19.10
N GLU A 789 -34.39 17.71 18.78
CA GLU A 789 -32.97 17.70 19.09
C GLU A 789 -32.67 18.09 20.54
N THR A 790 -31.59 17.56 21.09
CA THR A 790 -31.02 17.98 22.38
C THR A 790 -29.91 18.99 22.12
N VAL A 791 -30.06 20.23 22.59
CA VAL A 791 -29.06 21.30 22.39
C VAL A 791 -28.21 21.45 23.65
N THR A 792 -26.88 21.37 23.52
CA THR A 792 -25.96 21.82 24.56
C THR A 792 -25.71 23.31 24.38
N THR A 793 -26.24 24.12 25.30
CA THR A 793 -26.18 25.59 25.23
C THR A 793 -24.75 26.11 25.39
N ASP A 794 -24.24 26.83 24.40
CA ASP A 794 -22.93 27.51 24.41
C ASP A 794 -22.98 28.75 23.51
N LEU A 795 -22.41 29.88 23.95
CA LEU A 795 -22.47 31.16 23.23
C LEU A 795 -21.46 31.30 22.08
N GLY A 796 -20.62 30.27 21.87
CA GLY A 796 -19.45 30.34 21.01
C GLY A 796 -18.31 31.19 21.62
N ARG A 797 -17.10 31.06 21.07
CA ARG A 797 -15.98 31.92 21.45
C ARG A 797 -16.25 33.37 21.04
N THR A 798 -15.68 34.29 21.81
CA THR A 798 -15.66 35.71 21.43
C THR A 798 -14.56 35.99 20.40
N ILE A 799 -14.95 36.50 19.24
CA ILE A 799 -14.06 37.09 18.24
C ILE A 799 -13.92 38.58 18.56
N VAL A 800 -12.68 39.07 18.63
CA VAL A 800 -12.33 40.47 18.88
C VAL A 800 -11.93 41.12 17.54
N ALA A 801 -12.67 42.13 17.12
CA ALA A 801 -12.56 42.71 15.79
C ALA A 801 -11.56 43.90 15.76
N GLN A 802 -10.33 43.60 15.36
CA GLN A 802 -9.23 44.57 15.26
C GLN A 802 -9.37 45.49 14.03
N THR A 803 -8.96 46.75 14.17
CA THR A 803 -9.04 47.75 13.09
C THR A 803 -7.98 47.56 11.99
N GLY A 804 -6.86 46.92 12.31
CA GLY A 804 -5.76 46.60 11.40
C GLY A 804 -4.68 45.79 12.12
N GLY A 805 -3.66 45.37 11.37
CA GLY A 805 -2.46 44.73 11.90
C GLY A 805 -1.49 45.70 12.56
N THR A 806 -0.47 45.15 13.20
CA THR A 806 0.71 45.90 13.65
C THR A 806 1.98 45.33 13.01
N LEU A 807 3.01 46.17 12.89
CA LEU A 807 4.32 45.78 12.34
C LEU A 807 5.42 46.29 13.27
N THR A 808 6.32 45.40 13.68
CA THR A 808 7.47 45.71 14.53
C THR A 808 8.78 45.35 13.83
N LEU A 809 9.86 46.07 14.15
CA LEU A 809 11.19 45.87 13.58
C LEU A 809 12.27 45.76 14.68
N ALA A 810 13.28 44.93 14.44
CA ALA A 810 14.54 44.92 15.19
C ALA A 810 15.71 44.55 14.27
N LEU A 811 16.95 44.91 14.67
CA LEU A 811 18.15 44.30 14.09
C LEU A 811 18.19 42.81 14.47
N ASP A 812 18.46 41.94 13.50
CA ASP A 812 18.59 40.50 13.75
C ASP A 812 20.03 40.12 14.10
N SER A 813 20.18 39.12 14.98
CA SER A 813 21.47 38.57 15.41
C SER A 813 22.31 37.90 14.31
N SER A 814 21.73 37.66 13.14
CA SER A 814 22.45 37.24 11.93
C SER A 814 23.13 38.38 11.16
N SER A 815 22.98 39.63 11.61
CA SER A 815 23.75 40.77 11.11
C SER A 815 25.26 40.55 11.31
N PRO A 816 26.12 40.85 10.31
CA PRO A 816 27.56 40.65 10.42
C PRO A 816 28.20 41.34 11.63
N SER A 817 29.29 40.74 12.14
CA SER A 817 30.29 41.46 12.92
C SER A 817 31.03 42.47 12.05
N LEU A 818 31.67 43.45 12.68
CA LEU A 818 32.57 44.38 12.00
C LEU A 818 33.64 43.59 11.21
N LYS A 819 33.92 44.04 9.99
CA LYS A 819 34.85 43.40 9.03
C LYS A 819 35.54 44.46 8.16
N LEU A 820 36.63 44.08 7.50
CA LEU A 820 37.22 44.85 6.41
C LEU A 820 36.51 44.52 5.08
N ILE A 821 36.36 45.51 4.19
CA ILE A 821 35.86 45.36 2.82
C ILE A 821 36.81 46.07 1.85
N GLN A 822 37.06 45.46 0.69
CA GLN A 822 37.80 46.09 -0.39
C GLN A 822 36.94 47.15 -1.11
N ALA A 823 37.47 48.36 -1.31
CA ALA A 823 36.83 49.40 -2.12
C ALA A 823 36.49 48.88 -3.54
N GLY A 824 35.28 49.16 -4.03
CA GLY A 824 34.74 48.60 -5.28
C GLY A 824 34.06 47.23 -5.15
N ALA A 825 33.96 46.64 -3.96
CA ALA A 825 33.26 45.37 -3.75
C ALA A 825 31.73 45.53 -3.75
N THR A 826 31.04 44.66 -4.50
CA THR A 826 29.57 44.62 -4.61
C THR A 826 28.93 43.57 -3.71
N ASP A 827 27.60 43.64 -3.55
CA ASP A 827 26.76 42.68 -2.82
C ASP A 827 27.22 42.43 -1.37
N GLN A 828 27.78 43.44 -0.70
CA GLN A 828 28.32 43.30 0.65
C GLN A 828 27.23 43.43 1.70
N THR A 829 26.82 42.33 2.33
CA THR A 829 25.93 42.37 3.50
C THR A 829 26.52 43.24 4.60
N LEU A 830 25.71 44.18 5.11
CA LEU A 830 26.04 45.07 6.23
C LEU A 830 25.14 44.81 7.45
N SER A 831 23.84 44.57 7.23
CA SER A 831 22.86 44.37 8.30
C SER A 831 21.74 43.42 7.87
N VAL A 832 21.03 42.84 8.83
CA VAL A 832 19.82 42.02 8.62
C VAL A 832 18.74 42.52 9.57
N LEU A 833 17.58 42.87 9.02
CA LEU A 833 16.43 43.37 9.78
C LEU A 833 15.39 42.26 9.95
N ARG A 834 14.87 42.09 11.17
CA ARG A 834 13.73 41.22 11.47
C ARG A 834 12.46 42.04 11.64
N PHE A 835 11.47 41.73 10.83
CA PHE A 835 10.11 42.24 10.95
C PHE A 835 9.22 41.20 11.61
N ASN A 836 8.26 41.63 12.45
CA ASN A 836 7.18 40.76 12.93
C ASN A 836 5.84 41.48 12.73
N ALA A 837 4.87 40.79 12.13
CA ALA A 837 3.51 41.29 11.95
C ALA A 837 2.55 40.59 12.92
N SER A 838 1.49 41.28 13.34
CA SER A 838 0.42 40.72 14.17
C SER A 838 -0.97 41.03 13.61
N TYR A 839 -1.91 40.14 13.91
CA TYR A 839 -3.35 40.17 13.55
C TYR A 839 -3.69 40.00 12.06
N GLU A 840 -2.82 40.39 11.12
CA GLU A 840 -2.94 40.09 9.68
C GLU A 840 -1.57 39.98 8.99
N ASP A 841 -1.56 39.48 7.74
CA ASP A 841 -0.41 39.59 6.84
C ASP A 841 -0.17 41.06 6.49
N VAL A 842 1.08 41.51 6.48
CA VAL A 842 1.45 42.91 6.23
C VAL A 842 2.49 42.97 5.11
N ARG A 843 2.23 43.76 4.05
CA ARG A 843 3.16 43.99 2.94
C ARG A 843 3.91 45.29 3.13
N LEU A 844 5.23 45.22 3.27
CA LEU A 844 6.09 46.40 3.36
C LEU A 844 6.31 46.99 1.97
N ASP A 845 5.98 48.27 1.80
CA ASP A 845 6.09 49.00 0.53
C ASP A 845 7.25 50.00 0.53
N LEU A 846 7.47 50.69 1.65
CA LEU A 846 8.58 51.64 1.85
C LEU A 846 9.37 51.32 3.13
N LEU A 847 10.69 51.49 3.09
CA LEU A 847 11.58 51.40 4.25
C LEU A 847 12.58 52.56 4.26
N GLY A 848 12.60 53.33 5.34
CA GLY A 848 13.59 54.36 5.63
C GLY A 848 14.89 53.75 6.14
N LEU A 849 16.00 54.14 5.52
CA LEU A 849 17.35 53.73 5.86
C LEU A 849 18.22 54.95 6.13
N GLN A 850 19.26 54.75 6.94
CA GLN A 850 20.31 55.73 7.22
C GLN A 850 21.71 55.11 7.13
N LEU A 851 22.68 55.94 6.78
CA LEU A 851 24.06 55.79 7.22
C LEU A 851 24.06 56.24 8.69
N ALA A 852 24.63 55.49 9.64
CA ALA A 852 24.26 55.65 11.06
C ALA A 852 24.90 56.86 11.76
N THR A 853 24.38 58.05 11.46
CA THR A 853 24.79 59.34 12.04
C THR A 853 24.03 59.63 13.34
N THR A 854 24.54 59.07 14.44
CA THR A 854 24.30 59.49 15.84
C THR A 854 22.85 59.64 16.35
N SER A 855 22.22 58.56 16.84
CA SER A 855 21.24 58.67 17.95
C SER A 855 20.84 57.35 18.66
N ALA A 856 21.72 56.74 19.46
CA ALA A 856 21.29 55.86 20.57
C ALA A 856 22.37 55.62 21.65
N ALA A 857 22.08 56.04 22.90
CA ALA A 857 22.68 55.57 24.17
C ALA A 857 24.19 55.71 24.46
N ASN A 858 25.09 55.93 23.49
CA ASN A 858 26.51 56.23 23.76
C ASN A 858 27.08 57.35 22.87
N ASP A 859 27.89 58.21 23.48
CA ASP A 859 28.33 59.50 22.93
C ASP A 859 29.58 59.38 22.04
N GLN A 860 29.54 58.45 21.08
CA GLN A 860 30.61 58.21 20.10
C GLN A 860 30.03 58.09 18.69
N ALA A 861 30.51 58.92 17.76
CA ALA A 861 30.15 58.87 16.35
C ALA A 861 30.70 57.59 15.70
N ASN A 862 29.86 56.55 15.62
CA ASN A 862 30.27 55.19 15.27
C ASN A 862 30.09 54.83 13.79
N ALA A 863 29.88 55.83 12.94
CA ALA A 863 29.98 55.77 11.49
C ALA A 863 30.80 56.97 11.04
N SER A 864 31.69 56.79 10.07
CA SER A 864 32.51 57.88 9.51
C SER A 864 32.38 57.97 7.99
N ASN A 865 31.48 57.18 7.41
CA ASN A 865 31.25 57.16 5.97
C ASN A 865 30.35 58.31 5.53
N SER A 866 30.38 58.55 4.22
CA SER A 866 29.55 59.50 3.50
C SER A 866 28.75 58.78 2.40
N PRO A 867 27.75 59.43 1.78
CA PRO A 867 27.00 58.85 0.68
C PRO A 867 27.86 58.47 -0.53
N SER A 868 29.01 59.14 -0.76
CA SER A 868 29.90 58.80 -1.88
C SER A 868 30.69 57.50 -1.67
N ASP A 869 30.81 57.01 -0.44
CA ASP A 869 31.43 55.71 -0.15
C ASP A 869 30.59 54.52 -0.69
N LEU A 870 29.34 54.77 -1.07
CA LEU A 870 28.41 53.81 -1.66
C LEU A 870 27.99 54.19 -3.08
N THR A 871 27.79 53.19 -3.93
CA THR A 871 27.13 53.37 -5.24
C THR A 871 25.63 53.08 -5.16
N LYS A 872 25.24 52.06 -4.37
CA LYS A 872 23.86 51.71 -4.06
C LYS A 872 23.76 50.76 -2.86
N VAL A 873 22.54 50.61 -2.36
CA VAL A 873 22.10 49.63 -1.36
C VAL A 873 20.98 48.78 -1.95
N THR A 874 20.95 47.50 -1.61
CA THR A 874 19.98 46.51 -2.09
C THR A 874 19.40 45.70 -0.94
N LEU A 875 18.11 45.38 -1.04
CA LEU A 875 17.33 44.74 0.02
C LEU A 875 16.82 43.38 -0.49
N TRP A 876 17.01 42.33 0.30
CA TRP A 876 16.86 40.94 -0.15
C TRP A 876 15.98 40.09 0.78
N ASP A 877 15.02 39.37 0.18
CA ASP A 877 14.23 38.30 0.77
C ASP A 877 14.92 36.96 0.45
N GLY A 878 15.83 36.54 1.33
CA GLY A 878 16.72 35.40 1.09
C GLY A 878 17.60 35.62 -0.15
N ALA A 879 17.30 34.89 -1.23
CA ALA A 879 18.00 34.99 -2.52
C ALA A 879 17.34 35.96 -3.53
N THR A 880 16.21 36.58 -3.18
CA THR A 880 15.43 37.46 -4.07
C THR A 880 15.66 38.92 -3.73
N LYS A 881 16.15 39.74 -4.67
CA LYS A 881 16.21 41.20 -4.48
C LYS A 881 14.78 41.76 -4.52
N VAL A 882 14.33 42.37 -3.42
CA VAL A 882 13.00 42.97 -3.28
C VAL A 882 13.00 44.50 -3.34
N GLY A 883 14.14 45.15 -3.10
CA GLY A 883 14.31 46.60 -3.19
C GLY A 883 15.74 47.05 -3.52
N GLU A 884 15.90 48.31 -3.92
CA GLU A 884 17.18 48.97 -4.24
C GLU A 884 17.05 50.48 -4.04
N VAL A 885 18.11 51.13 -3.58
CA VAL A 885 18.16 52.59 -3.32
C VAL A 885 19.59 53.11 -3.44
N THR A 886 19.77 54.39 -3.75
CA THR A 886 21.07 55.10 -3.70
C THR A 886 20.95 56.25 -2.71
N PHE A 887 22.00 56.47 -1.91
CA PHE A 887 22.07 57.57 -0.95
C PHE A 887 22.59 58.84 -1.65
N THR A 888 21.85 59.95 -1.52
CA THR A 888 22.28 61.29 -1.98
C THR A 888 22.49 62.28 -0.84
N GLY A 889 22.16 61.84 0.38
CA GLY A 889 22.46 62.38 1.70
C GLY A 889 22.48 61.19 2.66
N ASP A 890 22.60 61.41 3.96
CA ASP A 890 22.78 60.31 4.93
C ASP A 890 21.52 59.46 5.16
N TYR A 891 20.37 59.93 4.66
CA TYR A 891 19.08 59.23 4.68
C TYR A 891 18.62 58.83 3.28
N ALA A 892 17.97 57.68 3.15
CA ALA A 892 17.36 57.22 1.90
C ALA A 892 16.10 56.38 2.16
N THR A 893 15.12 56.42 1.25
CA THR A 893 13.90 55.58 1.34
C THR A 893 13.91 54.54 0.23
N ALA A 894 13.99 53.26 0.61
CA ALA A 894 13.87 52.14 -0.33
C ALA A 894 12.40 51.83 -0.61
N THR A 895 12.06 51.63 -1.88
CA THR A 895 10.78 51.00 -2.28
C THR A 895 10.98 49.48 -2.39
N LEU A 896 10.04 48.71 -1.85
CA LEU A 896 10.06 47.25 -1.87
C LEU A 896 8.97 46.70 -2.79
N SER A 897 9.18 45.47 -3.25
CA SER A 897 8.24 44.71 -4.07
C SER A 897 7.94 43.35 -3.44
N ASN A 898 6.65 43.09 -3.19
CA ASN A 898 6.12 41.82 -2.67
C ASN A 898 6.72 41.31 -1.34
N PHE A 899 7.33 42.17 -0.51
CA PHE A 899 7.81 41.77 0.81
C PHE A 899 6.65 41.67 1.81
N VAL A 900 5.94 40.54 1.77
CA VAL A 900 4.88 40.22 2.75
C VAL A 900 5.49 39.52 3.97
N ILE A 901 5.15 40.04 5.15
CA ILE A 901 5.39 39.44 6.47
C ILE A 901 4.10 38.71 6.88
N PRO A 902 4.14 37.43 7.29
CA PRO A 902 2.94 36.67 7.62
C PRO A 902 2.34 37.07 8.98
N LYS A 903 1.01 36.92 9.11
CA LYS A 903 0.26 37.11 10.35
C LYS A 903 0.89 36.36 11.53
N ASP A 904 1.02 37.07 12.65
CA ASP A 904 1.51 36.56 13.94
C ASP A 904 2.87 35.84 13.81
N GLY A 905 3.70 36.32 12.87
CA GLY A 905 4.94 35.68 12.43
C GLY A 905 6.04 36.67 12.07
N GLN A 906 7.24 36.14 11.85
CA GLN A 906 8.47 36.90 11.61
C GLN A 906 9.02 36.71 10.19
N LYS A 907 9.73 37.71 9.67
CA LYS A 907 10.47 37.63 8.40
C LYS A 907 11.75 38.45 8.42
N LEU A 908 12.80 37.96 7.78
CA LEU A 908 14.10 38.64 7.67
C LEU A 908 14.26 39.37 6.34
N LEU A 909 14.96 40.50 6.36
CA LEU A 909 15.33 41.31 5.20
C LEU A 909 16.82 41.62 5.27
N THR A 910 17.60 41.15 4.31
CA THR A 910 19.05 41.33 4.27
C THR A 910 19.40 42.61 3.51
N ILE A 911 20.15 43.52 4.13
CA ILE A 911 20.66 44.74 3.51
C ILE A 911 22.10 44.52 3.05
N LYS A 912 22.35 44.79 1.77
CA LYS A 912 23.68 44.75 1.16
C LYS A 912 24.01 46.07 0.48
N ALA A 913 25.30 46.42 0.41
CA ALA A 913 25.77 47.62 -0.27
C ALA A 913 26.85 47.31 -1.32
N ASP A 914 26.92 48.17 -2.34
CA ASP A 914 27.98 48.17 -3.36
C ASP A 914 28.92 49.33 -3.07
N ILE A 915 30.12 49.03 -2.57
CA ILE A 915 31.10 50.02 -2.12
C ILE A 915 31.73 50.72 -3.32
N SER A 916 31.87 52.04 -3.26
CA SER A 916 32.51 52.83 -4.32
C SER A 916 33.96 52.40 -4.55
N PRO A 917 34.49 52.53 -5.78
CA PRO A 917 35.92 52.38 -6.04
C PRO A 917 36.67 53.61 -5.52
N MET A 918 37.68 53.40 -4.68
CA MET A 918 38.47 54.49 -4.07
C MET A 918 39.21 55.32 -5.14
N ASN A 919 39.10 56.65 -5.04
CA ASN A 919 39.75 57.59 -5.98
C ASN A 919 41.01 58.24 -5.37
N THR A 920 41.90 58.76 -6.23
CA THR A 920 43.18 59.38 -5.80
C THR A 920 43.05 60.75 -5.15
N THR A 921 41.82 61.24 -4.96
CA THR A 921 41.51 62.50 -4.26
C THR A 921 40.80 62.25 -2.92
N LEU A 922 40.60 60.98 -2.53
CA LEU A 922 39.98 60.54 -1.29
C LEU A 922 38.61 61.20 -1.03
N SER A 923 37.84 61.43 -2.10
CA SER A 923 36.48 62.00 -2.05
C SER A 923 35.37 60.95 -2.14
N GLN A 924 35.75 59.67 -2.24
CA GLN A 924 34.86 58.51 -2.18
C GLN A 924 35.65 57.24 -1.80
N ALA A 925 35.00 56.35 -1.06
CA ALA A 925 35.54 55.10 -0.52
C ALA A 925 36.87 55.29 0.22
N VAL A 926 36.88 56.22 1.18
CA VAL A 926 38.06 56.69 1.89
C VAL A 926 38.64 55.59 2.82
N PRO A 927 39.97 55.47 2.96
CA PRO A 927 40.58 54.41 3.77
C PRO A 927 40.16 54.48 5.24
N GLY A 928 39.84 53.32 5.82
CA GLY A 928 39.42 53.18 7.21
C GLY A 928 37.98 53.62 7.52
N HIS A 929 37.25 54.25 6.57
CA HIS A 929 35.87 54.68 6.78
C HIS A 929 34.98 53.52 7.20
N LEU A 930 34.23 53.70 8.29
CA LEU A 930 33.24 52.72 8.76
C LEU A 930 31.88 53.00 8.11
N ILE A 931 31.47 52.13 7.19
CA ILE A 931 30.13 52.10 6.58
C ILE A 931 29.23 51.18 7.39
N ASN A 932 28.10 51.70 7.84
CA ASN A 932 26.90 50.92 8.17
C ASN A 932 25.70 51.43 7.36
N VAL A 933 24.68 50.59 7.27
CA VAL A 933 23.38 50.95 6.70
C VAL A 933 22.31 50.31 7.57
N ASP A 934 21.52 51.16 8.21
CA ASP A 934 20.61 50.80 9.29
C ASP A 934 19.21 51.36 9.04
N TYR A 935 18.22 50.85 9.78
CA TYR A 935 16.88 51.39 9.81
C TYR A 935 16.86 52.77 10.51
N ASN A 936 16.15 53.72 9.92
CA ASN A 936 15.83 55.01 10.52
C ASN A 936 14.35 55.02 10.93
N ALA A 937 14.04 55.13 12.22
CA ALA A 937 12.68 55.26 12.71
C ALA A 937 12.11 56.68 12.49
N ALA A 938 12.96 57.70 12.53
CA ALA A 938 12.62 59.11 12.36
C ALA A 938 12.59 59.53 10.88
N TRP A 939 11.60 59.03 10.13
CA TRP A 939 11.36 59.48 8.74
C TRP A 939 10.71 60.87 8.73
N GLY A 940 11.44 61.91 8.29
CA GLY A 940 11.00 63.29 8.48
C GLY A 940 11.62 64.35 7.56
N ASP A 941 11.82 64.04 6.27
CA ASP A 941 12.00 65.09 5.23
C ASP A 941 11.61 64.58 3.82
N ALA A 942 10.42 63.97 3.72
CA ALA A 942 9.80 63.68 2.42
C ALA A 942 9.07 64.95 1.92
N PRO A 943 9.16 65.31 0.62
CA PRO A 943 8.72 66.62 0.12
C PRO A 943 7.20 66.72 -0.12
N ASP A 944 6.38 66.12 0.75
CA ASP A 944 4.90 66.21 0.73
C ASP A 944 4.42 66.67 2.12
N ASP A 945 3.84 67.87 2.18
CA ASP A 945 3.74 68.70 3.39
C ASP A 945 2.44 68.43 4.19
N ASP A 946 2.33 67.23 4.77
CA ASP A 946 1.21 66.85 5.64
C ASP A 946 1.67 66.62 7.08
N ALA A 947 1.90 67.73 7.79
CA ALA A 947 2.58 67.83 9.10
C ALA A 947 1.86 67.18 10.31
N ASN A 948 1.00 66.18 10.09
CA ASN A 948 0.36 65.35 11.11
C ASN A 948 0.72 63.86 11.03
N GLU A 949 1.34 63.35 9.95
CA GLU A 949 1.90 61.99 9.95
C GLU A 949 3.18 61.97 10.80
N GLY A 950 3.10 61.40 12.00
CA GLY A 950 4.25 61.28 12.91
C GLY A 950 5.37 60.44 12.29
N ALA A 951 6.62 60.93 12.39
CA ALA A 951 7.80 60.37 11.77
C ALA A 951 7.97 58.86 12.06
N GLN A 952 7.84 58.03 11.02
CA GLN A 952 7.83 56.57 11.13
C GLN A 952 8.57 55.92 9.96
N GLY A 953 9.60 55.15 10.29
CA GLY A 953 10.63 54.61 9.39
C GLY A 953 10.20 53.61 8.30
N GLY A 954 8.92 53.33 8.12
CA GLY A 954 8.48 52.31 7.18
C GLY A 954 6.96 52.31 7.01
N LYS A 955 6.53 52.19 5.76
CA LYS A 955 5.12 52.22 5.36
C LYS A 955 4.75 50.88 4.72
N ALA A 956 3.76 50.23 5.30
CA ALA A 956 3.26 48.93 4.90
C ALA A 956 1.73 48.95 4.76
N ILE A 957 1.17 47.93 4.13
CA ILE A 957 -0.28 47.76 3.95
C ILE A 957 -0.71 46.43 4.58
N GLY A 958 -1.74 46.47 5.44
CA GLY A 958 -2.41 45.28 5.93
C GLY A 958 -3.21 44.60 4.81
N ILE A 959 -2.96 43.33 4.55
CA ILE A 959 -3.54 42.58 3.42
C ILE A 959 -5.05 42.34 3.58
N SER A 960 -5.56 42.23 4.81
CA SER A 960 -6.97 41.98 5.13
C SER A 960 -7.74 43.27 5.42
N SER A 961 -7.12 44.25 6.08
CA SER A 961 -7.74 45.55 6.39
C SER A 961 -7.69 46.54 5.23
N GLY A 962 -6.67 46.45 4.37
CA GLY A 962 -6.31 47.51 3.43
C GLY A 962 -5.79 48.79 4.10
N THR A 963 -5.55 48.78 5.42
CA THR A 963 -5.08 49.96 6.16
C THR A 963 -3.57 50.13 6.01
N THR A 964 -3.09 51.37 6.17
CA THR A 964 -1.65 51.62 6.26
C THR A 964 -1.17 51.26 7.66
N VAL A 965 -0.20 50.37 7.72
CA VAL A 965 0.49 49.93 8.94
C VAL A 965 1.91 50.50 8.90
N TYR A 966 2.33 51.19 9.95
CA TYR A 966 3.68 51.77 10.06
C TYR A 966 4.58 50.88 10.95
N THR A 967 5.89 50.95 10.73
CA THR A 967 6.86 50.16 11.52
C THR A 967 7.11 50.76 12.91
N ALA A 968 6.64 50.08 13.95
CA ALA A 968 7.00 50.41 15.34
C ALA A 968 8.40 49.86 15.68
N GLY A 969 9.31 50.75 16.08
CA GLY A 969 10.68 50.41 16.45
C GLY A 969 11.51 51.66 16.76
N VAL A 970 12.76 51.45 17.14
CA VAL A 970 13.80 52.49 17.20
C VAL A 970 14.82 52.22 16.09
N ASP A 971 15.67 53.21 15.81
CA ASP A 971 16.83 53.08 14.92
C ASP A 971 17.66 51.83 15.24
N THR A 972 18.18 51.17 14.21
CA THR A 972 19.12 50.06 14.42
C THR A 972 20.57 50.56 14.39
N ALA A 973 21.46 49.82 15.05
CA ALA A 973 22.89 50.10 15.07
C ALA A 973 23.65 48.82 14.70
N SER A 974 23.94 48.65 13.41
CA SER A 974 24.72 47.52 12.90
C SER A 974 26.23 47.77 13.04
N ASN A 975 27.00 46.68 13.13
CA ASN A 975 28.46 46.77 13.27
C ASN A 975 29.16 47.34 12.03
N GLY A 976 28.49 47.37 10.88
CA GLY A 976 29.04 47.86 9.63
C GLY A 976 30.30 47.12 9.14
N ALA A 977 31.10 47.83 8.35
CA ALA A 977 32.38 47.37 7.83
C ALA A 977 33.30 48.55 7.48
N ARG A 978 34.61 48.36 7.58
CA ARG A 978 35.61 49.37 7.21
C ARG A 978 36.14 49.20 5.78
N ILE A 979 36.25 50.30 5.05
CA ILE A 979 36.79 50.33 3.69
C ILE A 979 38.31 50.31 3.71
N VAL A 980 38.93 49.49 2.87
CA VAL A 980 40.36 49.54 2.52
C VAL A 980 40.55 49.22 1.03
N LYS A 981 41.64 49.67 0.41
CA LYS A 981 41.96 49.42 -1.01
C LYS A 981 42.54 48.03 -1.25
N ALA A 982 43.22 47.49 -0.24
CA ALA A 982 43.89 46.21 -0.21
C ALA A 982 43.85 45.65 1.22
N MET A 983 43.81 44.33 1.35
CA MET A 983 43.97 43.62 2.61
C MET A 983 45.09 42.58 2.44
N PRO A 984 46.20 42.68 3.18
CA PRO A 984 47.14 41.58 3.30
C PRO A 984 46.43 40.29 3.75
N THR A 985 47.02 39.14 3.45
CA THR A 985 46.69 37.89 4.16
C THR A 985 47.96 37.30 4.74
N LEU A 986 48.02 37.17 6.06
CA LEU A 986 49.10 36.47 6.75
C LEU A 986 48.79 34.97 6.78
N SER A 987 49.79 34.13 6.55
CA SER A 987 49.68 32.68 6.68
C SER A 987 50.90 32.10 7.35
N LYS A 988 50.72 31.53 8.55
CA LYS A 988 51.75 30.73 9.23
C LYS A 988 52.17 29.55 8.35
N LEU A 989 53.46 29.23 8.35
CA LEU A 989 54.05 28.10 7.63
C LEU A 989 54.83 27.20 8.60
N ALA A 990 54.96 25.92 8.28
CA ALA A 990 55.61 24.95 9.15
C ALA A 990 57.15 25.14 9.20
N THR A 991 57.71 25.02 10.40
CA THR A 991 59.14 24.84 10.63
C THR A 991 59.52 23.34 10.61
N SER A 992 60.70 23.01 11.14
CA SER A 992 61.12 21.65 11.49
C SER A 992 60.38 21.05 12.70
N GLY A 993 59.70 21.86 13.52
CA GLY A 993 59.25 21.47 14.88
C GLY A 993 60.40 21.14 15.85
N LYS A 994 61.65 21.40 15.43
CA LYS A 994 62.89 20.98 16.09
C LYS A 994 63.95 22.07 16.08
N PHE A 995 64.63 22.24 17.20
CA PHE A 995 65.79 23.12 17.33
C PHE A 995 67.01 22.39 17.88
N THR A 996 68.19 22.96 17.69
CA THR A 996 69.44 22.50 18.30
C THR A 996 70.22 23.68 18.88
N ASN A 997 71.30 23.42 19.61
CA ASN A 997 72.26 24.47 19.97
C ASN A 997 73.07 24.84 18.72
N THR A 998 72.67 25.90 18.04
CA THR A 998 73.27 26.41 16.80
C THR A 998 73.07 27.92 16.69
N SER A 999 73.94 28.59 15.94
CA SER A 999 73.60 29.90 15.38
C SER A 999 72.57 29.77 14.26
N ASP A 1000 71.77 30.80 14.02
CA ASP A 1000 70.75 30.89 12.96
C ASP A 1000 69.66 29.78 12.96
N GLN A 1001 69.30 29.28 14.14
CA GLN A 1001 68.13 28.43 14.34
C GLN A 1001 66.86 29.16 13.89
N THR A 1002 66.06 28.57 13.01
CA THR A 1002 64.75 29.12 12.62
C THR A 1002 63.72 28.83 13.72
N LEU A 1003 63.05 29.87 14.21
CA LEU A 1003 62.03 29.82 15.26
C LEU A 1003 60.61 29.81 14.71
N TYR A 1004 60.34 30.63 13.70
CA TYR A 1004 58.99 30.84 13.16
C TYR A 1004 59.03 31.11 11.65
N ARG A 1005 58.00 30.66 10.93
CA ARG A 1005 57.83 30.85 9.49
C ARG A 1005 56.42 31.30 9.15
N PHE A 1006 56.32 32.21 8.19
CA PHE A 1006 55.05 32.68 7.64
C PHE A 1006 55.25 33.26 6.23
N LYS A 1007 54.14 33.56 5.57
CA LYS A 1007 54.11 34.40 4.38
C LYS A 1007 53.06 35.50 4.55
N ILE A 1008 53.20 36.56 3.76
CA ILE A 1008 52.17 37.59 3.57
C ILE A 1008 51.91 37.70 2.06
N ASP A 1009 50.64 37.58 1.68
CA ASP A 1009 50.16 37.76 0.32
C ASP A 1009 49.52 39.14 0.16
N ALA A 1010 49.82 39.83 -0.95
CA ALA A 1010 49.18 41.09 -1.34
C ALA A 1010 48.12 40.85 -2.42
N PRO A 1011 46.90 41.42 -2.31
CA PRO A 1011 45.82 41.17 -3.26
C PRO A 1011 46.13 41.76 -4.64
N ALA A 1012 45.89 40.97 -5.69
CA ALA A 1012 46.05 41.41 -7.08
C ALA A 1012 45.04 42.50 -7.46
N GLY A 1013 45.41 43.37 -8.41
CA GLY A 1013 44.56 44.47 -8.88
C GLY A 1013 44.48 45.68 -7.93
N THR A 1014 45.35 45.76 -6.93
CA THR A 1014 45.44 46.86 -5.95
C THR A 1014 46.74 47.67 -6.11
N ASN A 1015 47.07 48.56 -5.16
CA ASN A 1015 48.36 49.26 -5.11
C ASN A 1015 49.49 48.43 -4.44
N GLY A 1016 49.19 47.21 -3.98
CA GLY A 1016 50.04 46.42 -3.10
C GLY A 1016 49.74 46.69 -1.62
N VAL A 1017 50.55 46.12 -0.73
CA VAL A 1017 50.48 46.37 0.71
C VAL A 1017 51.86 46.70 1.24
N SER A 1018 51.93 47.45 2.34
CA SER A 1018 53.17 47.72 3.05
C SER A 1018 53.07 47.31 4.51
N LEU A 1019 54.22 47.07 5.13
CA LEU A 1019 54.39 46.63 6.51
C LEU A 1019 55.40 47.56 7.18
N TYR A 1020 55.17 47.96 8.43
CA TYR A 1020 56.05 48.84 9.21
C TYR A 1020 56.58 48.19 10.50
N LYS A 1021 55.70 47.53 11.27
CA LYS A 1021 56.02 46.85 12.54
C LYS A 1021 55.35 45.47 12.59
N MET A 1022 56.02 44.48 13.19
CA MET A 1022 55.35 43.29 13.74
C MET A 1022 55.98 42.85 15.07
N THR A 1023 55.15 42.54 16.08
CA THR A 1023 55.62 41.99 17.36
C THR A 1023 55.56 40.46 17.38
N PHE A 1024 56.65 39.82 17.79
CA PHE A 1024 56.69 38.39 18.12
C PHE A 1024 56.79 38.20 19.62
N ASN A 1025 55.96 37.36 20.20
CA ASN A 1025 56.21 36.81 21.53
C ASN A 1025 57.08 35.54 21.38
N VAL A 1026 58.16 35.46 22.16
CA VAL A 1026 59.10 34.33 22.18
C VAL A 1026 59.29 33.86 23.63
N SER A 1027 58.86 32.64 23.92
CA SER A 1027 58.91 32.04 25.26
C SER A 1027 59.71 30.74 25.34
N THR A 1028 60.17 30.40 26.54
CA THR A 1028 60.92 29.15 26.83
C THR A 1028 60.34 28.40 28.04
N SER A 1029 60.44 27.08 28.04
CA SER A 1029 59.80 26.23 29.05
C SER A 1029 60.61 26.02 30.35
N THR A 1030 61.49 26.95 30.74
CA THR A 1030 62.48 26.74 31.83
C THR A 1030 62.56 27.91 32.81
N THR A 1031 61.68 27.92 33.80
CA THR A 1031 61.65 28.89 34.91
C THR A 1031 62.68 28.55 36.00
N ALA A 1032 63.94 29.01 35.86
CA ALA A 1032 65.02 28.72 36.81
C ALA A 1032 66.08 29.83 36.91
N VAL A 1033 65.81 30.83 37.76
CA VAL A 1033 66.59 32.08 37.92
C VAL A 1033 68.09 31.84 38.10
N THR A 1034 68.89 32.46 37.21
CA THR A 1034 70.29 32.85 37.46
C THR A 1034 70.48 34.28 36.98
N ASN A 1035 71.35 35.04 37.65
CA ASN A 1035 71.44 36.49 37.44
C ASN A 1035 72.01 36.85 36.06
N TYR A 1036 71.67 38.06 35.62
CA TYR A 1036 71.91 38.57 34.28
C TYR A 1036 73.39 38.67 33.87
N GLU A 1037 74.27 39.10 34.79
CA GLU A 1037 75.60 39.66 34.49
C GLU A 1037 76.74 38.67 34.14
N THR A 1038 76.46 37.39 33.87
CA THR A 1038 77.51 36.40 33.55
C THR A 1038 77.19 35.52 32.32
N GLU A 1039 78.09 35.55 31.32
CA GLU A 1039 78.17 34.61 30.20
C GLU A 1039 78.62 33.20 30.66
N ASP A 1040 77.81 32.53 31.49
CA ASP A 1040 78.13 31.19 31.98
C ASP A 1040 77.77 30.12 30.94
N ALA A 1041 78.76 29.29 30.58
CA ALA A 1041 78.74 28.41 29.41
C ALA A 1041 77.93 27.12 29.65
N GLY A 1042 76.64 27.28 29.88
CA GLY A 1042 75.69 26.19 30.13
C GLY A 1042 74.23 26.62 30.40
N VAL A 1043 73.91 27.92 30.45
CA VAL A 1043 72.54 28.42 30.62
C VAL A 1043 71.78 28.38 29.29
N PHE A 1044 70.55 27.86 29.28
CA PHE A 1044 69.70 27.89 28.09
C PHE A 1044 69.29 29.34 27.78
N ARG A 1045 69.61 29.80 26.57
CA ARG A 1045 69.29 31.14 26.07
C ARG A 1045 68.96 31.10 24.57
N VAL A 1046 68.05 31.98 24.16
CA VAL A 1046 67.74 32.29 22.76
C VAL A 1046 68.16 33.73 22.53
N THR A 1047 69.15 33.97 21.67
CA THR A 1047 69.79 35.30 21.50
C THR A 1047 69.90 35.72 20.04
N ASN A 1048 70.29 36.97 19.75
CA ASN A 1048 70.59 37.44 18.39
C ASN A 1048 69.40 37.18 17.42
N LEU A 1049 68.22 37.67 17.79
CA LEU A 1049 66.96 37.45 17.08
C LEU A 1049 66.92 38.27 15.79
N ARG A 1050 66.61 37.62 14.67
CA ARG A 1050 66.73 38.19 13.32
C ARG A 1050 65.57 37.79 12.43
N LEU A 1051 64.86 38.76 11.87
CA LEU A 1051 63.80 38.51 10.89
C LEU A 1051 64.36 38.64 9.47
N TYR A 1052 64.13 37.62 8.65
CA TYR A 1052 64.51 37.57 7.24
C TYR A 1052 63.27 37.55 6.34
N CYS A 1053 63.34 38.23 5.20
CA CYS A 1053 62.38 38.18 4.10
C CYS A 1053 62.99 37.61 2.81
N TYR A 1054 62.20 36.80 2.11
CA TYR A 1054 62.55 36.11 0.88
C TYR A 1054 61.47 36.30 -0.21
N SER A 1055 61.91 36.27 -1.46
CA SER A 1055 61.04 36.29 -2.65
C SER A 1055 60.61 34.91 -3.13
N ASP A 1056 61.01 33.84 -2.43
CA ASP A 1056 60.70 32.45 -2.78
C ASP A 1056 60.27 31.61 -1.57
N ALA A 1057 59.41 30.62 -1.80
CA ALA A 1057 58.96 29.67 -0.78
C ALA A 1057 60.06 28.70 -0.30
N GLY A 1058 61.24 28.71 -0.92
CA GLY A 1058 62.42 27.96 -0.50
C GLY A 1058 63.31 28.70 0.50
N PHE A 1059 62.98 29.96 0.84
CA PHE A 1059 63.76 30.81 1.76
C PHE A 1059 65.22 30.97 1.29
N SER A 1060 65.43 31.13 -0.03
CA SER A 1060 66.75 31.07 -0.67
C SER A 1060 67.19 32.38 -1.35
N GLN A 1061 66.26 33.24 -1.74
CA GLN A 1061 66.50 34.51 -2.41
C GLN A 1061 66.08 35.67 -1.49
N GLY A 1062 67.05 36.32 -0.86
CA GLY A 1062 66.82 37.48 0.02
C GLY A 1062 66.09 38.61 -0.70
N SER A 1063 65.13 39.24 -0.02
CA SER A 1063 64.25 40.26 -0.61
C SER A 1063 63.98 41.41 0.38
N CYS A 1064 62.90 42.18 0.16
CA CYS A 1064 62.47 43.29 1.00
C CYS A 1064 63.52 44.41 1.22
N GLY A 1065 64.37 44.68 0.22
CA GLY A 1065 65.26 45.84 0.20
C GLY A 1065 66.76 45.54 0.23
N ASN A 1066 67.17 44.31 0.56
CA ASN A 1066 68.57 43.89 0.49
C ASN A 1066 68.73 42.42 0.06
N SER A 1067 69.96 42.01 -0.26
CA SER A 1067 70.26 40.68 -0.82
C SER A 1067 70.47 39.57 0.21
N SER A 1068 70.64 39.90 1.49
CA SER A 1068 70.65 38.91 2.58
C SER A 1068 69.25 38.60 3.11
N GLY A 1069 68.27 39.45 2.81
CA GLY A 1069 66.89 39.39 3.30
C GLY A 1069 66.70 39.91 4.73
N LEU A 1070 67.76 40.32 5.43
CA LEU A 1070 67.70 40.69 6.85
C LEU A 1070 66.97 42.03 7.07
N LEU A 1071 66.03 42.07 8.02
CA LEU A 1071 65.11 43.21 8.21
C LEU A 1071 65.38 44.06 9.46
N ASN A 1072 66.12 43.55 10.44
CA ASN A 1072 66.57 44.29 11.62
C ASN A 1072 68.11 44.34 11.66
N GLN A 1073 68.68 45.52 11.95
CA GLN A 1073 70.14 45.74 11.92
C GLN A 1073 70.82 45.58 13.29
N PHE A 1074 70.08 45.84 14.36
CA PHE A 1074 70.55 45.81 15.75
C PHE A 1074 69.60 44.94 16.58
N GLY A 1075 69.99 44.67 17.83
CA GLY A 1075 69.17 43.95 18.80
C GLY A 1075 67.79 44.59 18.94
N LEU A 1076 66.80 43.75 19.18
CA LEU A 1076 65.39 44.15 19.15
C LEU A 1076 65.02 44.92 20.42
N ALA A 1077 64.13 45.90 20.26
CA ALA A 1077 63.57 46.61 21.39
C ALA A 1077 62.53 45.70 22.07
N ILE A 1078 62.75 45.40 23.35
CA ILE A 1078 61.70 44.83 24.21
C ILE A 1078 60.67 45.93 24.47
N ALA A 1079 59.39 45.58 24.41
CA ALA A 1079 58.29 46.49 24.70
C ALA A 1079 57.90 46.52 26.20
N ASP A 1080 58.86 46.72 27.12
CA ASP A 1080 58.52 47.06 28.51
C ASP A 1080 58.17 48.55 28.62
N GLY A 1081 57.03 48.85 29.25
CA GLY A 1081 56.29 50.11 29.08
C GLY A 1081 56.94 51.39 29.61
N THR A 1082 58.20 51.36 30.02
CA THR A 1082 58.94 52.55 30.51
C THR A 1082 60.43 52.62 30.10
N ASN A 1083 61.03 51.59 29.47
CA ASN A 1083 62.44 51.62 29.06
C ASN A 1083 62.67 51.00 27.69
N VAL A 1084 63.60 51.58 26.92
CA VAL A 1084 64.10 50.97 25.68
C VAL A 1084 65.27 50.07 26.04
N ASP A 1085 64.97 48.82 26.41
CA ASP A 1085 66.01 47.82 26.63
C ASP A 1085 66.29 47.02 25.36
N PHE A 1086 67.56 46.72 25.14
CA PHE A 1086 68.09 46.05 23.95
C PHE A 1086 68.49 44.60 24.27
N GLU A 1087 67.80 43.99 25.24
CA GLU A 1087 68.08 42.62 25.70
C GLU A 1087 67.57 41.61 24.67
N ASP A 1088 68.37 41.38 23.64
CA ASP A 1088 68.10 40.46 22.54
C ASP A 1088 68.23 38.98 22.98
N VAL A 1089 67.70 38.64 24.17
CA VAL A 1089 68.07 37.48 25.03
C VAL A 1089 66.87 36.94 25.82
N VAL A 1090 66.14 35.97 25.26
CA VAL A 1090 65.18 35.16 26.05
C VAL A 1090 65.98 34.16 26.90
N SER A 1091 65.69 34.07 28.20
CA SER A 1091 66.51 33.31 29.15
C SER A 1091 65.71 32.77 30.34
N ASN A 1092 66.36 32.04 31.26
CA ASN A 1092 65.70 31.62 32.49
C ASN A 1092 65.33 32.78 33.45
N ALA A 1093 65.85 33.99 33.22
CA ALA A 1093 65.56 35.19 34.02
C ALA A 1093 64.31 35.91 33.51
N ASP A 1094 64.20 36.06 32.19
CA ASP A 1094 62.97 36.43 31.49
C ASP A 1094 62.64 35.38 30.39
N PRO A 1095 61.69 34.47 30.68
CA PRO A 1095 61.37 33.35 29.81
C PRO A 1095 60.21 33.61 28.84
N ASP A 1096 59.63 34.81 28.75
CA ASP A 1096 58.47 35.11 27.87
C ASP A 1096 58.50 36.57 27.38
N VAL A 1097 59.26 36.83 26.31
CA VAL A 1097 59.63 38.18 25.86
C VAL A 1097 58.84 38.59 24.62
N ASP A 1098 58.35 39.84 24.60
CA ASP A 1098 57.72 40.46 23.43
C ASP A 1098 58.71 41.33 22.64
N VAL A 1099 58.89 40.94 21.38
CA VAL A 1099 60.00 41.32 20.49
C VAL A 1099 59.44 42.13 19.30
N ALA A 1100 59.60 43.45 19.33
CA ALA A 1100 59.09 44.34 18.28
C ALA A 1100 60.07 44.46 17.09
N VAL A 1101 59.70 43.89 15.94
CA VAL A 1101 60.45 44.07 14.69
C VAL A 1101 59.93 45.29 13.93
N LEU A 1102 60.76 46.33 13.86
CA LEU A 1102 60.60 47.48 12.95
C LEU A 1102 61.49 47.25 11.72
N PHE A 1103 60.97 47.45 10.51
CA PHE A 1103 61.67 47.01 9.30
C PHE A 1103 62.62 48.09 8.73
N ASN A 1104 63.93 47.88 8.88
CA ASN A 1104 64.98 48.75 8.33
C ASN A 1104 65.99 47.92 7.51
N PRO A 1105 65.77 47.72 6.19
CA PRO A 1105 66.62 46.90 5.34
C PRO A 1105 68.01 47.53 5.08
N THR A 1106 69.04 46.82 5.53
CA THR A 1106 70.39 47.31 5.84
C THR A 1106 71.31 47.74 4.68
N ALA A 1107 70.79 48.09 3.49
CA ALA A 1107 71.61 48.28 2.29
C ALA A 1107 71.16 49.34 1.26
N SER A 1108 70.28 50.29 1.60
CA SER A 1108 69.87 51.36 0.68
C SER A 1108 70.48 52.73 1.03
N SER A 1109 71.49 53.16 0.25
CA SER A 1109 72.10 54.50 0.35
C SER A 1109 71.27 55.59 -0.36
N GLY A 1110 70.00 55.69 0.02
CA GLY A 1110 69.03 56.67 -0.49
C GLY A 1110 67.88 56.87 0.51
N ALA A 1111 67.22 58.02 0.46
CA ALA A 1111 66.14 58.35 1.40
C ALA A 1111 64.93 57.40 1.27
N THR A 1112 64.22 57.21 2.39
CA THR A 1112 63.04 56.36 2.60
C THR A 1112 63.27 54.85 2.39
N ALA A 1113 63.57 54.14 3.49
CA ALA A 1113 63.63 52.68 3.55
C ALA A 1113 63.32 52.16 4.97
N GLU A 1114 62.10 52.41 5.45
CA GLU A 1114 61.64 52.06 6.82
C GLU A 1114 60.32 51.28 6.81
N ALA A 1115 59.92 50.78 5.63
CA ALA A 1115 58.73 49.97 5.44
C ALA A 1115 58.99 48.94 4.34
N ILE A 1116 58.48 47.73 4.53
CA ILE A 1116 58.52 46.68 3.51
C ILE A 1116 57.30 46.84 2.61
N ARG A 1117 57.50 46.84 1.30
CA ARG A 1117 56.41 46.81 0.33
C ARG A 1117 56.31 45.48 -0.40
N ILE A 1118 55.09 44.98 -0.56
CA ILE A 1118 54.73 43.80 -1.33
C ILE A 1118 53.78 44.26 -2.46
N SER A 1119 54.20 44.12 -3.72
CA SER A 1119 53.40 44.56 -4.88
C SER A 1119 52.10 43.77 -4.99
N ALA A 1120 51.06 44.37 -5.60
CA ALA A 1120 49.77 43.70 -5.79
C ALA A 1120 49.90 42.36 -6.52
N GLY A 1121 49.40 41.28 -5.91
CA GLY A 1121 49.47 39.92 -6.44
C GLY A 1121 50.79 39.19 -6.15
N GLU A 1122 51.72 39.80 -5.43
CA GLU A 1122 52.94 39.14 -4.96
C GLU A 1122 52.79 38.58 -3.52
N THR A 1123 53.64 37.60 -3.21
CA THR A 1123 53.85 37.04 -1.88
C THR A 1123 55.25 37.42 -1.38
N ARG A 1124 55.44 37.54 -0.07
CA ARG A 1124 56.76 37.43 0.59
C ARG A 1124 56.74 36.37 1.68
N TRP A 1125 57.86 35.68 1.82
CA TRP A 1125 58.08 34.62 2.80
C TRP A 1125 59.06 35.11 3.87
N PHE A 1126 58.81 34.76 5.13
CA PHE A 1126 59.54 35.29 6.26
C PHE A 1126 59.99 34.18 7.23
N GLU A 1127 61.20 34.34 7.77
CA GLU A 1127 61.77 33.50 8.84
C GLU A 1127 62.25 34.37 9.99
N LEU A 1128 61.74 34.12 11.20
CA LEU A 1128 62.41 34.56 12.42
C LEU A 1128 63.47 33.52 12.79
N LYS A 1129 64.71 33.96 13.00
CA LYS A 1129 65.86 33.16 13.41
C LYS A 1129 66.46 33.70 14.71
N ALA A 1130 67.20 32.85 15.41
CA ALA A 1130 67.97 33.21 16.60
C ALA A 1130 69.21 32.31 16.71
N ASP A 1131 70.19 32.73 17.50
CA ASP A 1131 71.20 31.82 18.03
C ASP A 1131 70.65 31.14 19.28
N VAL A 1132 70.84 29.83 19.41
CA VAL A 1132 70.36 29.06 20.56
C VAL A 1132 71.52 28.35 21.22
N THR A 1133 71.64 28.53 22.54
CA THR A 1133 72.76 28.01 23.34
C THR A 1133 72.29 27.40 24.65
N GLY A 1134 73.07 26.48 25.22
CA GLY A 1134 72.83 25.89 26.55
C GLY A 1134 71.60 24.97 26.70
N ALA A 1135 70.88 24.66 25.63
CA ALA A 1135 69.73 23.76 25.69
C ALA A 1135 70.14 22.31 26.02
N SER A 1136 69.28 21.62 26.77
CA SER A 1136 69.39 20.20 27.15
C SER A 1136 68.26 19.38 26.52
N SER A 1137 68.01 18.13 26.94
CA SER A 1137 67.12 17.19 26.22
C SER A 1137 65.60 17.36 26.45
N THR A 1138 65.14 18.42 27.12
CA THR A 1138 63.71 18.62 27.48
C THR A 1138 63.10 20.03 27.32
N PRO A 1139 63.81 21.13 27.01
CA PRO A 1139 63.17 22.43 26.83
C PRO A 1139 62.41 22.52 25.50
N ASN A 1140 61.46 23.45 25.44
CA ASN A 1140 60.91 23.95 24.19
C ASN A 1140 61.04 25.47 24.07
N ILE A 1141 61.04 25.94 22.82
CA ILE A 1141 60.88 27.35 22.45
C ILE A 1141 59.49 27.49 21.83
N SER A 1142 58.73 28.46 22.32
CA SER A 1142 57.42 28.87 21.80
C SER A 1142 57.57 30.20 21.08
N THR A 1143 56.96 30.35 19.90
CA THR A 1143 56.97 31.64 19.18
C THR A 1143 55.64 31.91 18.50
N LYS A 1144 55.07 33.10 18.70
CA LYS A 1144 53.81 33.55 18.09
C LYS A 1144 53.93 35.02 17.65
N ILE A 1145 53.33 35.37 16.51
CA ILE A 1145 53.07 36.78 16.14
C ILE A 1145 51.89 37.27 16.97
N LEU A 1146 52.02 38.44 17.60
CA LEU A 1146 50.92 39.14 18.29
C LEU A 1146 50.00 39.86 17.29
N GLY A 1147 48.80 40.22 17.74
CA GLY A 1147 47.83 40.96 16.95
C GLY A 1147 46.95 41.85 17.82
N ASP A 1148 46.03 42.57 17.19
CA ASP A 1148 45.45 43.78 17.75
C ASP A 1148 43.95 43.64 18.00
N ALA A 1149 43.47 44.09 19.16
CA ALA A 1149 42.10 43.96 19.63
C ALA A 1149 41.20 45.15 19.26
N GLY A 1150 41.79 46.31 18.94
CA GLY A 1150 41.13 47.53 18.54
C GLY A 1150 41.57 48.06 17.17
N TRP A 1151 40.64 48.74 16.48
CA TRP A 1151 40.97 49.53 15.29
C TRP A 1151 41.54 50.88 15.69
N ASN A 1152 42.86 51.06 15.52
CA ASN A 1152 43.49 52.37 15.61
C ASN A 1152 44.02 52.78 14.23
N ALA A 1153 43.66 53.98 13.77
CA ALA A 1153 44.33 54.64 12.65
C ALA A 1153 45.45 55.50 13.24
N VAL A 1154 46.71 55.17 12.93
CA VAL A 1154 47.87 55.65 13.71
C VAL A 1154 48.20 57.15 13.47
N HIS A 1155 47.37 57.86 12.69
CA HIS A 1155 47.52 59.28 12.36
C HIS A 1155 46.47 60.21 13.02
N CYS A 1156 45.61 59.69 13.90
CA CYS A 1156 44.64 60.51 14.64
C CYS A 1156 45.08 60.63 16.11
N ASP A 1157 45.64 61.80 16.49
CA ASP A 1157 46.10 62.07 17.86
C ASP A 1157 45.50 63.37 18.43
N VAL A 1158 45.38 63.43 19.76
CA VAL A 1158 44.36 64.24 20.42
C VAL A 1158 44.87 65.62 20.82
N ALA A 1159 44.36 66.67 20.15
CA ALA A 1159 44.46 68.04 20.66
C ALA A 1159 43.59 68.17 21.93
N ALA A 1160 44.23 68.26 23.10
CA ALA A 1160 43.55 68.27 24.40
C ALA A 1160 42.80 69.59 24.68
N SER A 1161 41.63 69.75 24.08
CA SER A 1161 40.62 70.76 24.41
C SER A 1161 39.21 70.18 24.24
N GLU A 1162 38.29 70.55 25.13
CA GLU A 1162 37.04 69.85 25.42
C GLU A 1162 36.04 69.75 24.23
N ASN A 1163 35.31 68.64 24.18
CA ASN A 1163 34.02 68.46 23.51
C ASN A 1163 33.93 68.66 21.99
N VAL A 1164 34.96 68.27 21.22
CA VAL A 1164 34.82 68.07 19.77
C VAL A 1164 35.49 66.78 19.31
N VAL A 1165 34.73 65.67 19.24
CA VAL A 1165 35.16 64.43 18.54
C VAL A 1165 34.84 64.57 17.05
N SER A 1166 35.45 65.56 16.39
CA SER A 1166 35.34 65.72 14.94
C SER A 1166 36.46 64.98 14.23
N ALA A 1167 36.09 63.85 13.63
CA ALA A 1167 36.69 63.22 12.46
C ALA A 1167 38.24 63.06 12.40
N CYS A 1168 38.66 61.82 12.10
CA CYS A 1168 39.81 61.59 11.24
C CYS A 1168 39.50 62.09 9.81
N ASP A 1169 39.33 63.40 9.64
CA ASP A 1169 38.95 64.01 8.37
C ASP A 1169 40.13 63.98 7.40
N TYR A 1170 40.03 63.14 6.37
CA TYR A 1170 41.00 63.04 5.28
C TYR A 1170 40.93 64.24 4.30
N SER A 1171 40.10 65.25 4.59
CA SER A 1171 40.08 66.54 3.90
C SER A 1171 41.43 67.27 3.99
N PRO A 1172 42.06 67.65 2.85
CA PRO A 1172 43.35 68.33 2.85
C PRO A 1172 43.21 69.80 3.28
N SER A 1173 43.18 70.04 4.59
CA SER A 1173 43.16 71.39 5.19
C SER A 1173 44.42 72.19 4.80
N PRO A 1174 44.32 73.31 4.06
CA PRO A 1174 45.49 73.98 3.49
C PRO A 1174 46.46 74.65 4.49
N ASN A 1175 46.20 74.58 5.80
CA ASN A 1175 46.86 75.40 6.82
C ASN A 1175 47.58 74.61 7.94
N VAL A 1176 47.54 73.27 7.96
CA VAL A 1176 48.17 72.44 9.03
C VAL A 1176 49.51 71.83 8.57
N GLY A 1177 50.37 72.67 7.99
CA GLY A 1177 51.70 72.23 7.56
C GLY A 1177 52.62 71.90 8.75
N GLN A 1178 53.27 70.72 8.68
CA GLN A 1178 54.41 70.29 9.50
C GLN A 1178 54.17 69.79 10.94
N ALA A 1179 52.93 69.62 11.41
CA ALA A 1179 52.67 69.13 12.77
C ALA A 1179 52.46 67.60 12.91
N GLN A 1180 51.90 66.92 11.89
CA GLN A 1180 51.27 65.60 12.09
C GLN A 1180 52.16 64.37 11.82
N ALA A 1181 53.29 64.50 11.10
CA ALA A 1181 54.16 63.36 10.75
C ALA A 1181 54.81 62.61 11.94
N GLY A 1182 54.65 63.10 13.17
CA GLY A 1182 55.50 62.80 14.32
C GLY A 1182 55.62 61.32 14.72
N ARG A 1183 54.50 60.58 14.81
CA ARG A 1183 54.46 59.26 15.51
C ARG A 1183 55.48 58.24 14.99
N PHE A 1184 55.68 58.12 13.68
CA PHE A 1184 56.68 57.21 13.12
C PHE A 1184 58.03 57.87 12.81
N THR A 1185 58.05 59.16 12.45
CA THR A 1185 59.32 59.88 12.19
C THR A 1185 60.20 60.04 13.43
N ALA A 1186 59.62 60.01 14.63
CA ALA A 1186 60.37 60.05 15.88
C ALA A 1186 61.13 58.73 16.14
N THR A 1187 60.48 57.59 15.89
CA THR A 1187 61.09 56.25 16.03
C THR A 1187 62.21 56.04 15.00
N ALA A 1188 62.01 56.51 13.77
CA ALA A 1188 63.00 56.51 12.68
C ALA A 1188 64.32 57.16 13.11
N ALA A 1189 64.25 58.41 13.58
CA ALA A 1189 65.42 59.18 14.00
C ALA A 1189 66.12 58.57 15.23
N LEU A 1190 65.41 57.82 16.08
CA LEU A 1190 65.99 57.09 17.21
C LEU A 1190 66.88 55.94 16.74
N ILE A 1191 66.40 55.13 15.79
CA ILE A 1191 67.13 53.98 15.24
C ILE A 1191 68.40 54.43 14.51
N ASP A 1192 68.31 55.51 13.72
CA ASP A 1192 69.49 56.11 13.06
C ASP A 1192 70.48 56.76 14.05
N ALA A 1193 70.00 57.38 15.13
CA ALA A 1193 70.88 57.94 16.17
C ALA A 1193 71.64 56.86 16.96
N VAL A 1194 71.06 55.67 17.09
CA VAL A 1194 71.71 54.47 17.63
C VAL A 1194 72.69 53.88 16.62
N SER A 1195 72.33 53.76 15.34
CA SER A 1195 73.20 53.20 14.29
C SER A 1195 74.50 54.00 14.10
N ALA A 1196 74.44 55.32 14.31
CA ALA A 1196 75.61 56.22 14.30
C ALA A 1196 76.46 56.20 15.59
N GLY A 1197 76.05 55.45 16.63
CA GLY A 1197 76.75 55.40 17.92
C GLY A 1197 76.69 56.69 18.74
N THR A 1198 75.71 57.56 18.46
CA THR A 1198 75.60 58.93 19.01
C THR A 1198 74.58 59.07 20.14
N PHE A 1199 73.90 57.98 20.52
CA PHE A 1199 72.82 58.01 21.51
C PHE A 1199 73.34 58.26 22.94
N THR A 1200 72.84 59.33 23.59
CA THR A 1200 73.02 59.58 25.03
C THR A 1200 71.65 59.78 25.69
N ALA A 1201 71.23 58.79 26.48
CA ALA A 1201 69.91 58.74 27.11
C ALA A 1201 69.72 59.90 28.12
N THR A 1202 69.04 60.96 27.68
CA THR A 1202 68.74 62.16 28.50
C THR A 1202 67.35 62.75 28.26
N THR A 1203 66.55 62.16 27.36
CA THR A 1203 65.14 62.49 27.12
C THR A 1203 64.38 61.20 26.82
N GLU A 1204 63.23 61.01 27.47
CA GLU A 1204 62.30 59.93 27.14
C GLU A 1204 61.80 60.10 25.69
N ALA A 1205 61.98 59.06 24.88
CA ALA A 1205 61.45 58.99 23.53
C ALA A 1205 60.46 57.81 23.49
N THR A 1206 59.16 58.12 23.44
CA THR A 1206 58.10 57.13 23.46
C THR A 1206 58.13 56.27 22.19
N ILE A 1207 58.61 55.03 22.31
CA ILE A 1207 58.40 54.02 21.27
C ILE A 1207 56.90 53.67 21.25
N VAL A 1208 56.38 53.32 20.07
CA VAL A 1208 54.96 53.00 19.85
C VAL A 1208 54.59 51.70 20.57
N ALA A 1209 54.15 51.85 21.81
CA ALA A 1209 53.75 50.82 22.76
C ALA A 1209 52.36 51.14 23.35
N GLY A 1210 51.33 51.11 22.49
CA GLY A 1210 49.94 50.93 22.91
C GLY A 1210 49.53 49.46 22.82
N ASP A 1211 48.47 49.08 23.56
CA ASP A 1211 47.98 47.69 23.67
C ASP A 1211 47.54 47.04 22.33
N ASP A 1212 47.39 47.86 21.27
CA ASP A 1212 46.86 47.51 19.94
C ASP A 1212 47.84 47.80 18.79
N ASP A 1213 49.12 48.06 19.05
CA ASP A 1213 50.10 48.44 18.02
C ASP A 1213 51.04 47.28 17.60
N ASN A 1214 50.58 46.02 17.55
CA ASN A 1214 51.43 44.85 17.30
C ASN A 1214 51.66 44.51 15.83
N PHE A 1215 50.75 44.82 14.92
CA PHE A 1215 50.95 44.57 13.48
C PHE A 1215 50.57 45.79 12.65
N ILE A 1216 51.56 46.62 12.31
CA ILE A 1216 51.31 47.88 11.57
C ILE A 1216 51.54 47.67 10.07
N TRP A 1217 50.49 47.93 9.29
CA TRP A 1217 50.45 47.72 7.84
C TRP A 1217 49.69 48.84 7.12
N SER A 1218 49.77 48.87 5.78
CA SER A 1218 49.04 49.82 4.94
C SER A 1218 48.57 49.21 3.63
N ASP A 1219 47.43 49.69 3.13
CA ASP A 1219 46.79 49.29 1.87
C ASP A 1219 47.30 50.05 0.63
N ASN A 1220 48.26 50.96 0.81
CA ASN A 1220 48.78 51.86 -0.23
C ASN A 1220 47.65 52.66 -0.91
N ALA A 1221 46.65 53.11 -0.16
CA ALA A 1221 45.53 53.90 -0.66
C ALA A 1221 45.95 55.18 -1.38
N THR A 1222 46.75 55.99 -0.67
CA THR A 1222 47.03 57.41 -0.95
C THR A 1222 48.00 57.60 -2.11
N ASN A 1223 48.96 56.69 -2.27
CA ASN A 1223 50.09 56.85 -3.19
C ASN A 1223 50.55 55.52 -3.80
N SER A 1224 51.52 55.58 -4.72
CA SER A 1224 52.11 54.42 -5.40
C SER A 1224 53.57 54.17 -5.03
N THR A 1225 54.10 54.85 -4.00
CA THR A 1225 55.48 54.80 -3.51
C THR A 1225 55.50 55.29 -2.04
N GLN A 1226 55.24 54.39 -1.09
CA GLN A 1226 55.07 54.80 0.31
C GLN A 1226 56.37 55.13 1.04
N GLY A 1227 56.26 56.13 1.93
CA GLY A 1227 57.14 56.32 3.08
C GLY A 1227 56.31 56.41 4.36
N ILE A 1228 56.99 56.47 5.51
CA ILE A 1228 56.39 56.49 6.85
C ILE A 1228 55.37 57.63 7.08
N ALA A 1229 55.52 58.74 6.36
CA ALA A 1229 54.62 59.90 6.38
C ALA A 1229 53.45 59.79 5.38
N SER A 1230 53.00 58.57 5.08
CA SER A 1230 51.72 58.32 4.41
C SER A 1230 50.63 58.18 5.48
N ASP A 1231 49.41 58.64 5.19
CA ASP A 1231 48.34 58.72 6.20
C ASP A 1231 47.60 57.38 6.41
N ASP A 1232 47.88 56.37 5.58
CA ASP A 1232 47.11 55.14 5.39
C ASP A 1232 47.62 53.94 6.23
N TRP A 1233 48.07 54.17 7.46
CA TRP A 1233 48.55 53.12 8.38
C TRP A 1233 47.47 52.60 9.34
N PHE A 1234 47.38 51.27 9.45
CA PHE A 1234 46.39 50.54 10.25
C PHE A 1234 47.05 49.48 11.14
N THR A 1235 46.36 49.12 12.23
CA THR A 1235 46.65 47.94 13.06
C THR A 1235 46.20 46.64 12.39
N GLY A 1236 46.64 45.49 12.89
CA GLY A 1236 46.29 44.16 12.38
C GLY A 1236 44.86 43.72 12.73
N PHE A 1237 44.07 44.59 13.36
CA PHE A 1237 42.69 44.31 13.74
C PHE A 1237 41.83 43.95 12.51
N LEU A 1238 41.13 42.81 12.60
CA LEU A 1238 40.32 42.20 11.54
C LEU A 1238 41.09 41.78 10.27
N LEU A 1239 42.43 41.81 10.29
CA LEU A 1239 43.23 41.43 9.12
C LEU A 1239 43.27 39.90 8.93
N PRO A 1240 43.02 39.36 7.72
CA PRO A 1240 43.04 37.92 7.48
C PRO A 1240 44.37 37.25 7.89
N GLY A 1241 44.29 36.38 8.90
CA GLY A 1241 45.44 35.65 9.45
C GLY A 1241 46.11 36.28 10.68
N VAL A 1242 45.74 37.52 11.05
CA VAL A 1242 46.13 38.15 12.32
C VAL A 1242 44.92 38.15 13.25
N PRO A 1243 44.90 37.30 14.30
CA PRO A 1243 43.81 37.29 15.27
C PRO A 1243 43.99 38.41 16.31
N SER A 1244 42.92 38.75 17.02
CA SER A 1244 42.84 39.92 17.91
C SER A 1244 43.62 39.84 19.24
N VAL A 1245 44.62 38.94 19.34
CA VAL A 1245 45.52 38.79 20.50
C VAL A 1245 46.85 38.21 20.03
N SER A 1246 46.85 36.98 19.53
CA SER A 1246 48.06 36.34 19.00
C SER A 1246 47.77 35.09 18.16
N THR A 1247 48.63 34.85 17.17
CA THR A 1247 48.63 33.67 16.29
C THR A 1247 48.93 32.38 17.06
N SER A 1248 48.65 31.22 16.45
CA SER A 1248 48.96 29.92 17.05
C SER A 1248 50.48 29.70 17.14
N ALA A 1249 50.99 29.54 18.36
CA ALA A 1249 52.41 29.37 18.62
C ALA A 1249 53.03 28.23 17.81
N GLU A 1250 54.22 28.46 17.26
CA GLU A 1250 55.13 27.40 16.84
C GLU A 1250 55.91 26.93 18.06
N VAL A 1251 55.90 25.63 18.34
CA VAL A 1251 56.60 25.05 19.48
C VAL A 1251 57.71 24.13 18.96
N LEU A 1252 58.94 24.56 19.12
CA LEU A 1252 60.13 23.77 18.77
C LEU A 1252 60.60 22.99 19.99
N THR A 1253 60.94 21.72 19.79
CA THR A 1253 61.56 20.87 20.83
C THR A 1253 63.02 20.57 20.47
N PHE A 1254 63.85 20.33 21.49
CA PHE A 1254 65.23 19.84 21.28
C PHE A 1254 65.25 18.38 20.79
#